data_AF-A0A953H2T4-F1
#
_entry.id   AF-A0A953H2T4-F1
#
_cell.length_a   1.000
_cell.length_b   1.000
_cell.length_c   1.000
_cell.angle_alpha   90.00
_cell.angle_beta   90.00
_cell.angle_gamma   90.00
#
_symmetry.space_group_name_H-M   'P 1'
#
loop_
_entity.id
_entity.type
_entity.pdbx_description
1 polymer ?
#
loop_
_entity_poly.entity_id
_entity_poly.type
_entity_poly.pdbx_seq_one_letter_code
_entity_poly.pdbx_strand_id
1 'polypeptide(L)'
;MNKSNLAALVAATVGILVLGGCSKQRAEIKINTATENIKKATEWQAGTFNESKSAFEAASKALKEAQGLRDGQQYSQALTVAADAVKQSQEALNQAKTRFADDQKTKARKAVEVARINDGQTENAKLFEEAQANLTKADEKYAKQKYEDSITLSQTTQNQVDQLLASLKNKAENKLQELTAKIKELEDAKGRDFMGNAVIKSNESQKAIEAKISNDRDYKQAIIMASTAINDTELAITETKKKRSKQELEGLESKISEAIAEEAPIFAPDQLKTCQDAFEELLRNFYENQFDTVLGAAEQLKPKVNQLITVTRIEATKDKINNVESGIRKLNDQTVEQYLPGRIKVMEDYLAQAKDLFANNEFDNAKEQASRGLIEQDRIVASFDALAEKAIQDAERAYNAAKSTYERMGQIFNAPGNKVTDPRLDARRVTESANLGSKLDSALVEFKLSNDNRSNKQFKKSIEEAKEAQSISDAVVNGTFGVVAQHALLEIQDQVSELERQRARDRAATQLTNVQKLVEDTQKLLAENQNREAAQMAAKTRAELENVKQELARISNKKRNEADFMIRRLEGGASATPAAGGRGPRVLGTNESPGGSDLNNKEMMFDSQELAAGLPARESVVVAQVSIGANPTAQGYEGNDKNLSNRRLPGGTYMTDGPAGSQPNPEPGAKTGMIIGTRPEPTIRTRDRAEGAGSNASYEGSGAPGPFVARPAAPQGGAQAMSVGGGATIPDAATQADQLRSEVASILSDDRRVRDVLAYEPASIERARQKLEDADKAIKTADYNAAITAAEDAQRIIVEAELRSAKVAATKNLKIAAKRINLAQSAGSIMFAPAQISEAINLFDQAKGFMQRGEYLEARDASEQAMIAAEDARLYNVNKARDLASLSLRYSGWKAAHPMLVEAENTAAGAEQLLNNPDTALQGQECAKQAVCLAQMALDKARDFTYQERIDNIYRALNQALRAGANYFNVTEVKALIAEISETRDEYFTRNYDAVELKLRDIEARLARVIETTPLVLEQNLVEVTEKLNALVEAGAEKYMAQEVDDVKSLMNRSVIDFRKKDFYSSYSNLKNAIKLTDTIEEKLQEQVYFDAVTELLSQLDKAMIQYATVIDYDPAFIKKLTSLPNGQQASINLAAKMNPNEFKDAVTDIYLRAIHLKPPPAQEGTHQEFLVTIKFARAAADNFQKLYIMDQLSRKDSYDIIDTAYNQIKRCKQMRSEIQIKLIDPMSRTKLIQAEKIVNY
;
A
#
# COMPACT_ATOMS: atom_id res chain seq x y z
N MET A 1 50.90 -76.50 54.96
CA MET A 1 51.01 -77.08 56.31
C MET A 1 50.65 -78.55 56.24
N ASN A 2 51.24 -79.39 57.10
CA ASN A 2 50.99 -80.83 57.12
C ASN A 2 49.70 -81.19 57.89
N LYS A 3 48.99 -82.21 57.41
CA LYS A 3 48.86 -83.47 58.17
C LYS A 3 48.36 -84.62 57.29
N SER A 4 49.08 -85.73 57.37
CA SER A 4 48.64 -87.06 56.93
C SER A 4 47.99 -87.82 58.10
N ASN A 5 47.56 -89.06 57.85
CA ASN A 5 47.02 -90.03 58.81
C ASN A 5 45.58 -89.66 59.26
N LEU A 6 44.54 -90.39 58.85
CA LEU A 6 44.36 -91.77 59.30
C LEU A 6 43.65 -92.66 58.26
N ALA A 7 44.24 -93.81 57.96
CA ALA A 7 43.53 -95.00 57.50
C ALA A 7 43.67 -96.10 58.57
N ALA A 8 42.85 -97.15 58.49
CA ALA A 8 42.85 -98.32 59.38
C ALA A 8 42.37 -98.12 60.84
N LEU A 9 41.06 -97.95 61.01
CA LEU A 9 40.18 -98.61 62.01
C LEU A 9 38.72 -98.27 61.60
N VAL A 10 37.70 -99.13 61.70
CA VAL A 10 37.58 -100.49 62.26
C VAL A 10 37.00 -101.44 61.20
N ALA A 11 37.57 -102.65 61.12
CA ALA A 11 36.87 -103.83 60.61
C ALA A 11 36.83 -104.89 61.73
N ALA A 12 35.99 -105.90 61.57
CA ALA A 12 35.80 -107.04 62.48
C ALA A 12 35.15 -106.78 63.85
N THR A 13 33.81 -106.75 63.85
CA THR A 13 33.06 -107.70 64.69
C THR A 13 31.85 -108.23 63.92
N VAL A 14 31.62 -109.54 63.92
CA VAL A 14 30.49 -110.20 63.25
C VAL A 14 29.64 -110.90 64.32
N GLY A 15 28.32 -110.70 64.31
CA GLY A 15 27.45 -111.09 65.43
C GLY A 15 25.95 -111.16 65.11
N ILE A 16 25.60 -111.91 64.06
CA ILE A 16 24.31 -112.55 63.74
C ILE A 16 23.08 -112.15 64.59
N LEU A 17 22.07 -111.50 63.98
CA LEU A 17 20.64 -111.76 64.28
C LEU A 17 19.67 -111.28 63.17
N VAL A 18 19.11 -112.27 62.45
CA VAL A 18 17.82 -112.33 61.74
C VAL A 18 17.23 -111.05 61.08
N LEU A 19 17.31 -111.03 59.75
CA LEU A 19 16.25 -110.71 58.76
C LEU A 19 14.99 -109.93 59.24
N GLY A 20 14.79 -108.72 58.71
CA GLY A 20 13.46 -108.07 58.70
C GLY A 20 13.43 -106.55 58.47
N GLY A 21 14.24 -105.79 59.22
CA GLY A 21 14.00 -104.33 59.41
C GLY A 21 14.83 -103.34 58.58
N CYS A 22 15.65 -103.77 57.60
CA CYS A 22 16.73 -102.92 57.05
C CYS A 22 16.34 -102.04 55.84
N SER A 23 15.09 -102.05 55.37
CA SER A 23 14.65 -101.29 54.18
C SER A 23 14.46 -99.79 54.47
N LYS A 24 13.80 -99.43 55.57
CA LYS A 24 13.43 -98.04 55.92
C LYS A 24 14.62 -97.07 55.91
N GLN A 25 15.66 -97.37 56.69
CA GLN A 25 16.86 -96.51 56.79
C GLN A 25 17.59 -96.36 55.45
N ARG A 26 17.63 -97.43 54.64
CA ARG A 26 18.26 -97.40 53.31
C ARG A 26 17.47 -96.54 52.33
N ALA A 27 16.13 -96.62 52.37
CA ALA A 27 15.26 -95.78 51.54
C ALA A 27 15.41 -94.30 51.92
N GLU A 28 15.45 -93.99 53.22
CA GLU A 28 15.59 -92.64 53.75
C GLU A 28 16.93 -91.98 53.36
N ILE A 29 18.05 -92.71 53.47
CA ILE A 29 19.37 -92.25 52.99
C ILE A 29 19.32 -91.96 51.47
N LYS A 30 18.65 -92.80 50.68
CA LYS A 30 18.51 -92.60 49.22
C LYS A 30 17.60 -91.40 48.89
N ILE A 31 16.48 -91.22 49.58
CA ILE A 31 15.59 -90.05 49.44
C ILE A 31 16.36 -88.75 49.74
N ASN A 32 17.16 -88.72 50.81
CA ASN A 32 17.98 -87.56 51.15
C ASN A 32 19.06 -87.30 50.09
N THR A 33 19.74 -88.35 49.60
CA THR A 33 20.73 -88.24 48.52
C THR A 33 20.11 -87.68 47.23
N ALA A 34 18.94 -88.17 46.83
CA ALA A 34 18.22 -87.67 45.65
C ALA A 34 17.75 -86.22 45.83
N THR A 35 17.33 -85.85 47.05
CA THR A 35 16.93 -84.48 47.39
C THR A 35 18.11 -83.51 47.28
N GLU A 36 19.29 -83.89 47.80
CA GLU A 36 20.52 -83.09 47.63
C GLU A 36 20.95 -82.96 46.17
N ASN A 37 20.88 -84.06 45.40
CA ASN A 37 21.22 -84.04 43.98
C ASN A 37 20.25 -83.16 43.18
N ILE A 38 18.94 -83.23 43.45
CA ILE A 38 17.94 -82.34 42.82
C ILE A 38 18.17 -80.88 43.22
N LYS A 39 18.53 -80.60 44.48
CA LYS A 39 18.89 -79.23 44.91
C LYS A 39 20.09 -78.68 44.14
N LYS A 40 21.21 -79.43 44.09
CA LYS A 40 22.43 -79.04 43.36
C LYS A 40 22.20 -78.95 41.84
N ALA A 41 21.37 -79.83 41.27
CA ALA A 41 20.93 -79.74 39.87
C ALA A 41 20.08 -78.47 39.62
N THR A 42 19.26 -78.05 40.58
CA THR A 42 18.51 -76.79 40.50
C THR A 42 19.44 -75.58 40.57
N GLU A 43 20.46 -75.61 41.44
CA GLU A 43 21.52 -74.60 41.53
C GLU A 43 22.33 -74.48 40.23
N TRP A 44 22.46 -75.56 39.45
CA TRP A 44 23.04 -75.58 38.09
C TRP A 44 21.99 -75.54 36.96
N GLN A 45 20.79 -75.03 37.25
CA GLN A 45 19.75 -74.73 36.26
C GLN A 45 19.31 -75.94 35.39
N ALA A 46 19.29 -77.15 35.94
CA ALA A 46 18.99 -78.39 35.20
C ALA A 46 17.67 -78.38 34.41
N GLY A 47 16.68 -77.60 34.84
CA GLY A 47 15.39 -77.44 34.16
C GLY A 47 15.40 -76.53 32.92
N THR A 48 16.45 -75.75 32.68
CA THR A 48 16.55 -74.84 31.49
C THR A 48 17.31 -75.44 30.32
N PHE A 49 18.16 -76.44 30.55
CA PHE A 49 18.89 -77.14 29.48
C PHE A 49 18.12 -78.40 29.05
N ASN A 50 17.84 -78.53 27.76
CA ASN A 50 17.00 -79.61 27.22
C ASN A 50 17.53 -81.01 27.55
N GLU A 51 18.85 -81.18 27.64
CA GLU A 51 19.49 -82.46 27.90
C GLU A 51 19.30 -82.94 29.35
N SER A 52 19.44 -82.03 30.33
CA SER A 52 19.24 -82.37 31.75
C SER A 52 17.78 -82.32 32.18
N LYS A 53 16.92 -81.57 31.48
CA LYS A 53 15.52 -81.33 31.86
C LYS A 53 14.72 -82.62 32.00
N SER A 54 14.82 -83.54 31.04
CA SER A 54 14.10 -84.83 31.07
C SER A 54 14.50 -85.67 32.29
N ALA A 55 15.81 -85.80 32.54
CA ALA A 55 16.32 -86.52 33.71
C ALA A 55 15.94 -85.82 35.03
N PHE A 56 15.91 -84.49 35.06
CA PHE A 56 15.54 -83.69 36.23
C PHE A 56 14.05 -83.80 36.58
N GLU A 57 13.18 -83.75 35.58
CA GLU A 57 11.73 -83.96 35.74
C GLU A 57 11.41 -85.40 36.17
N ALA A 58 12.07 -86.40 35.55
CA ALA A 58 11.95 -87.80 35.93
C ALA A 58 12.43 -88.04 37.38
N ALA A 59 13.61 -87.52 37.76
CA ALA A 59 14.13 -87.61 39.10
C ALA A 59 13.22 -86.95 40.15
N SER A 60 12.65 -85.79 39.81
CA SER A 60 11.71 -85.06 40.67
C SER A 60 10.39 -85.80 40.86
N LYS A 61 9.93 -86.52 39.83
CA LYS A 61 8.78 -87.43 39.93
C LYS A 61 9.11 -88.64 40.81
N ALA A 62 10.21 -89.33 40.53
CA ALA A 62 10.65 -90.50 41.30
C ALA A 62 10.92 -90.17 42.78
N LEU A 63 11.47 -88.99 43.09
CA LEU A 63 11.63 -88.54 44.48
C LEU A 63 10.29 -88.39 45.21
N LYS A 64 9.30 -87.75 44.59
CA LYS A 64 7.95 -87.60 45.17
C LYS A 64 7.27 -88.97 45.36
N GLU A 65 7.42 -89.87 44.40
CA GLU A 65 6.88 -91.23 44.47
C GLU A 65 7.55 -92.05 45.58
N ALA A 66 8.87 -91.99 45.72
CA ALA A 66 9.61 -92.62 46.81
C ALA A 66 9.25 -92.05 48.19
N GLN A 67 9.01 -90.75 48.30
CA GLN A 67 8.52 -90.09 49.51
C GLN A 67 7.12 -90.59 49.89
N GLY A 68 6.18 -90.64 48.93
CA GLY A 68 4.84 -91.19 49.15
C GLY A 68 4.85 -92.67 49.58
N LEU A 69 5.70 -93.49 48.96
CA LEU A 69 5.89 -94.90 49.34
C LEU A 69 6.52 -95.07 50.73
N ARG A 70 7.43 -94.18 51.13
CA ARG A 70 8.00 -94.15 52.50
C ARG A 70 6.91 -93.84 53.52
N ASP A 71 6.07 -92.85 53.23
CA ASP A 71 5.05 -92.36 54.16
C ASP A 71 3.86 -93.33 54.27
N GLY A 72 3.52 -94.02 53.17
CA GLY A 72 2.65 -95.20 53.14
C GLY A 72 3.28 -96.48 53.72
N GLN A 73 4.47 -96.41 54.35
CA GLN A 73 5.20 -97.51 54.98
C GLN A 73 5.63 -98.66 54.05
N GLN A 74 5.57 -98.48 52.74
CA GLN A 74 5.96 -99.47 51.72
C GLN A 74 7.48 -99.42 51.46
N TYR A 75 8.27 -99.55 52.54
CA TYR A 75 9.70 -99.24 52.57
C TYR A 75 10.57 -100.04 51.58
N SER A 76 10.14 -101.22 51.13
CA SER A 76 10.84 -102.00 50.10
C SER A 76 10.68 -101.40 48.70
N GLN A 77 9.47 -100.97 48.34
CA GLN A 77 9.18 -100.27 47.08
C GLN A 77 9.78 -98.85 47.10
N ALA A 78 9.65 -98.16 48.24
CA ALA A 78 10.29 -96.85 48.45
C ALA A 78 11.82 -96.91 48.24
N LEU A 79 12.49 -97.99 48.66
CA LEU A 79 13.93 -98.17 48.43
C LEU A 79 14.29 -98.27 46.93
N THR A 80 13.50 -99.01 46.14
CA THR A 80 13.72 -99.14 44.70
C THR A 80 13.52 -97.81 44.00
N VAL A 81 12.38 -97.15 44.21
CA VAL A 81 12.07 -95.86 43.57
C VAL A 81 13.02 -94.76 44.04
N ALA A 82 13.49 -94.80 45.30
CA ALA A 82 14.54 -93.90 45.78
C ALA A 82 15.91 -94.17 45.14
N ALA A 83 16.22 -95.42 44.78
CA ALA A 83 17.46 -95.75 44.07
C ALA A 83 17.42 -95.23 42.62
N ASP A 84 16.28 -95.34 41.94
CA ASP A 84 16.08 -94.74 40.61
C ASP A 84 16.04 -93.20 40.67
N ALA A 85 15.44 -92.61 41.70
CA ALA A 85 15.51 -91.16 41.95
C ALA A 85 16.96 -90.68 42.17
N VAL A 86 17.79 -91.44 42.89
CA VAL A 86 19.24 -91.15 43.02
C VAL A 86 19.95 -91.27 41.67
N LYS A 87 19.65 -92.31 40.88
CA LYS A 87 20.25 -92.49 39.55
C LYS A 87 19.91 -91.33 38.61
N GLN A 88 18.62 -91.02 38.45
CA GLN A 88 18.15 -89.97 37.55
C GLN A 88 18.58 -88.57 38.03
N SER A 89 18.57 -88.30 39.35
CA SER A 89 19.07 -87.03 39.88
C SER A 89 20.57 -86.87 39.70
N GLN A 90 21.36 -87.94 39.81
CA GLN A 90 22.80 -87.90 39.53
C GLN A 90 23.08 -87.67 38.04
N GLU A 91 22.30 -88.30 37.16
CA GLU A 91 22.38 -88.12 35.71
C GLU A 91 22.04 -86.68 35.30
N ALA A 92 20.89 -86.17 35.77
CA ALA A 92 20.47 -84.78 35.59
C ALA A 92 21.51 -83.78 36.12
N LEU A 93 22.06 -84.04 37.31
CA LEU A 93 23.09 -83.21 37.92
C LEU A 93 24.38 -83.18 37.07
N ASN A 94 24.84 -84.33 36.58
CA ASN A 94 26.03 -84.41 35.73
C ASN A 94 25.85 -83.70 34.37
N GLN A 95 24.67 -83.85 33.76
CA GLN A 95 24.31 -83.18 32.51
C GLN A 95 24.20 -81.66 32.70
N ALA A 96 23.48 -81.22 33.73
CA ALA A 96 23.30 -79.80 34.09
C ALA A 96 24.64 -79.13 34.41
N LYS A 97 25.51 -79.78 35.20
CA LYS A 97 26.86 -79.30 35.52
C LYS A 97 27.66 -78.96 34.26
N THR A 98 27.58 -79.85 33.26
CA THR A 98 28.31 -79.71 32.01
C THR A 98 27.76 -78.54 31.18
N ARG A 99 26.44 -78.45 31.02
CA ARG A 99 25.79 -77.37 30.27
C ARG A 99 25.87 -76.00 30.96
N PHE A 100 25.72 -75.95 32.28
CA PHE A 100 25.90 -74.72 33.06
C PHE A 100 27.36 -74.23 33.02
N ALA A 101 28.35 -75.13 33.08
CA ALA A 101 29.75 -74.75 32.88
C ALA A 101 30.01 -74.21 31.47
N ASP A 102 29.39 -74.78 30.43
CA ASP A 102 29.54 -74.34 29.04
C ASP A 102 28.88 -72.97 28.79
N ASP A 103 27.69 -72.74 29.36
CA ASP A 103 26.99 -71.46 29.38
C ASP A 103 27.80 -70.37 30.11
N GLN A 104 28.28 -70.64 31.34
CA GLN A 104 29.10 -69.70 32.10
C GLN A 104 30.41 -69.37 31.39
N LYS A 105 31.07 -70.37 30.79
CA LYS A 105 32.27 -70.20 29.96
C LYS A 105 31.97 -69.34 28.72
N THR A 106 30.82 -69.55 28.08
CA THR A 106 30.37 -68.75 26.92
C THR A 106 30.05 -67.31 27.31
N LYS A 107 29.43 -67.09 28.48
CA LYS A 107 29.20 -65.75 29.05
C LYS A 107 30.51 -65.06 29.41
N ALA A 108 31.48 -65.76 30.00
CA ALA A 108 32.82 -65.23 30.28
C ALA A 108 33.60 -64.87 29.00
N ARG A 109 33.52 -65.69 27.94
CA ARG A 109 34.08 -65.34 26.61
C ARG A 109 33.44 -64.08 26.03
N LYS A 110 32.10 -63.96 26.08
CA LYS A 110 31.38 -62.75 25.65
C LYS A 110 31.75 -61.53 26.50
N ALA A 111 31.93 -61.67 27.81
CA ALA A 111 32.35 -60.60 28.70
C ALA A 111 33.75 -60.08 28.33
N VAL A 112 34.73 -60.96 28.11
CA VAL A 112 36.07 -60.55 27.67
C VAL A 112 36.06 -59.90 26.29
N GLU A 113 35.17 -60.31 25.38
CA GLU A 113 35.01 -59.63 24.08
C GLU A 113 34.35 -58.24 24.22
N VAL A 114 33.34 -58.08 25.08
CA VAL A 114 32.79 -56.75 25.43
C VAL A 114 33.87 -55.87 26.07
N ALA A 115 34.74 -56.43 26.92
CA ALA A 115 35.88 -55.70 27.45
C ALA A 115 36.87 -55.32 26.34
N ARG A 116 37.09 -56.17 25.32
CA ARG A 116 37.96 -55.88 24.18
C ARG A 116 37.40 -54.76 23.28
N ILE A 117 36.07 -54.73 23.05
CA ILE A 117 35.38 -53.66 22.31
C ILE A 117 35.51 -52.30 23.03
N ASN A 118 35.54 -52.30 24.36
CA ASN A 118 35.75 -51.09 25.17
C ASN A 118 37.24 -50.77 25.44
N ASP A 119 38.19 -51.33 24.66
CA ASP A 119 39.64 -51.28 24.88
C ASP A 119 40.07 -51.52 26.33
N GLY A 120 39.52 -52.52 27.02
CA GLY A 120 39.76 -52.76 28.45
C GLY A 120 41.23 -52.92 28.85
N GLN A 121 42.09 -53.30 27.90
CA GLN A 121 43.55 -53.30 28.09
C GLN A 121 44.14 -51.89 28.31
N THR A 122 43.51 -50.83 27.77
CA THR A 122 43.90 -49.44 28.00
C THR A 122 43.32 -48.86 29.30
N GLU A 123 42.09 -49.24 29.66
CA GLU A 123 41.41 -48.74 30.87
C GLU A 123 42.02 -49.31 32.16
N ASN A 124 42.27 -50.63 32.19
CA ASN A 124 43.05 -51.28 33.25
C ASN A 124 43.64 -52.60 32.74
N ALA A 125 44.82 -52.50 32.12
CA ALA A 125 45.59 -53.63 31.58
C ALA A 125 45.64 -54.82 32.54
N LYS A 126 45.90 -54.58 33.83
CA LYS A 126 46.03 -55.64 34.83
C LYS A 126 44.72 -56.42 35.03
N LEU A 127 43.59 -55.75 35.19
CA LEU A 127 42.30 -56.46 35.33
C LEU A 127 41.90 -57.18 34.04
N PHE A 128 42.22 -56.62 32.87
CA PHE A 128 41.98 -57.26 31.58
C PHE A 128 42.83 -58.52 31.39
N GLU A 129 44.13 -58.46 31.68
CA GLU A 129 45.05 -59.60 31.63
C GLU A 129 44.70 -60.68 32.67
N GLU A 130 44.32 -60.29 33.89
CA GLU A 130 43.85 -61.24 34.91
C GLU A 130 42.56 -61.95 34.48
N ALA A 131 41.59 -61.22 33.91
CA ALA A 131 40.36 -61.79 33.38
C ALA A 131 40.63 -62.73 32.20
N GLN A 132 41.49 -62.34 31.25
CA GLN A 132 41.88 -63.17 30.11
C GLN A 132 42.62 -64.44 30.56
N ALA A 133 43.55 -64.33 31.52
CA ALA A 133 44.24 -65.47 32.10
C ALA A 133 43.30 -66.39 32.90
N ASN A 134 42.28 -65.85 33.57
CA ASN A 134 41.26 -66.63 34.27
C ASN A 134 40.31 -67.33 33.29
N LEU A 135 40.02 -66.73 32.14
CA LEU A 135 39.28 -67.35 31.05
C LEU A 135 40.05 -68.53 30.44
N THR A 136 41.35 -68.39 30.16
CA THR A 136 42.20 -69.51 29.68
C THR A 136 42.23 -70.65 30.69
N LYS A 137 42.37 -70.35 31.99
CA LYS A 137 42.27 -71.35 33.07
C LYS A 137 40.88 -72.00 33.10
N ALA A 138 39.80 -71.26 32.88
CA ALA A 138 38.44 -71.83 32.83
C ALA A 138 38.29 -72.82 31.67
N ASP A 139 38.74 -72.45 30.46
CA ASP A 139 38.76 -73.34 29.29
C ASP A 139 39.61 -74.61 29.54
N GLU A 140 40.79 -74.48 30.16
CA GLU A 140 41.59 -75.64 30.58
C GLU A 140 40.86 -76.55 31.56
N LYS A 141 40.20 -75.98 32.57
CA LYS A 141 39.46 -76.74 33.58
C LYS A 141 38.25 -77.44 32.97
N TYR A 142 37.55 -76.78 32.05
CA TYR A 142 36.46 -77.35 31.26
C TYR A 142 36.94 -78.57 30.45
N ALA A 143 38.04 -78.42 29.69
CA ALA A 143 38.63 -79.51 28.92
C ALA A 143 39.10 -80.69 29.81
N LYS A 144 39.54 -80.39 31.04
CA LYS A 144 39.93 -81.39 32.06
C LYS A 144 38.73 -81.91 32.88
N GLN A 145 37.49 -81.66 32.43
CA GLN A 145 36.21 -82.03 33.07
C GLN A 145 36.01 -81.52 34.51
N LYS A 146 36.80 -80.52 34.94
CA LYS A 146 36.70 -79.84 36.23
C LYS A 146 35.69 -78.69 36.16
N TYR A 147 34.43 -79.06 35.93
CA TYR A 147 33.36 -78.11 35.64
C TYR A 147 33.11 -77.08 36.76
N GLU A 148 33.23 -77.46 38.04
CA GLU A 148 33.13 -76.51 39.18
C GLU A 148 34.24 -75.45 39.14
N ASP A 149 35.51 -75.86 39.03
CA ASP A 149 36.64 -74.94 38.86
C ASP A 149 36.41 -73.99 37.66
N SER A 150 35.88 -74.53 36.55
CA SER A 150 35.54 -73.76 35.34
C SER A 150 34.42 -72.74 35.57
N ILE A 151 33.36 -73.11 36.31
CA ILE A 151 32.27 -72.20 36.67
C ILE A 151 32.80 -71.05 37.52
N THR A 152 33.54 -71.35 38.59
CA THR A 152 34.08 -70.32 39.50
C THR A 152 35.04 -69.36 38.78
N LEU A 153 35.91 -69.88 37.91
CA LEU A 153 36.80 -69.02 37.10
C LEU A 153 36.04 -68.20 36.05
N SER A 154 34.99 -68.76 35.44
CA SER A 154 34.13 -68.03 34.48
C SER A 154 33.33 -66.91 35.16
N GLN A 155 32.84 -67.14 36.38
CA GLN A 155 32.17 -66.12 37.20
C GLN A 155 33.16 -65.05 37.68
N THR A 156 34.36 -65.45 38.10
CA THR A 156 35.45 -64.52 38.46
C THR A 156 35.81 -63.62 37.27
N THR A 157 35.93 -64.21 36.06
CA THR A 157 36.19 -63.48 34.81
C THR A 157 35.08 -62.46 34.50
N GLN A 158 33.80 -62.84 34.61
CA GLN A 158 32.67 -61.92 34.44
C GLN A 158 32.73 -60.76 35.45
N ASN A 159 32.93 -61.06 36.73
CA ASN A 159 33.03 -60.04 37.78
C ASN A 159 34.23 -59.09 37.58
N GLN A 160 35.38 -59.59 37.12
CA GLN A 160 36.55 -58.75 36.80
C GLN A 160 36.30 -57.84 35.60
N VAL A 161 35.60 -58.33 34.57
CA VAL A 161 35.16 -57.50 33.42
C VAL A 161 34.16 -56.43 33.86
N ASP A 162 33.18 -56.78 34.70
CA ASP A 162 32.19 -55.82 35.17
C ASP A 162 32.82 -54.74 36.07
N GLN A 163 33.83 -55.09 36.88
CA GLN A 163 34.65 -54.13 37.64
C GLN A 163 35.51 -53.23 36.73
N LEU A 164 36.15 -53.81 35.72
CA LEU A 164 36.95 -53.11 34.70
C LEU A 164 36.11 -52.06 33.96
N LEU A 165 34.89 -52.41 33.56
CA LEU A 165 34.02 -51.55 32.74
C LEU A 165 33.12 -50.61 33.56
N ALA A 166 33.06 -50.74 34.89
CA ALA A 166 32.21 -49.91 35.74
C ALA A 166 32.48 -48.40 35.58
N SER A 167 33.74 -48.00 35.41
CA SER A 167 34.11 -46.59 35.21
C SER A 167 33.55 -46.03 33.88
N LEU A 168 33.74 -46.77 32.79
CA LEU A 168 33.20 -46.40 31.48
C LEU A 168 31.67 -46.39 31.48
N LYS A 169 31.02 -47.38 32.11
CA LYS A 169 29.55 -47.40 32.23
C LYS A 169 29.02 -46.15 32.92
N ASN A 170 29.55 -45.83 34.11
CA ASN A 170 29.12 -44.65 34.87
C ASN A 170 29.37 -43.35 34.08
N LYS A 171 30.47 -43.26 33.34
CA LYS A 171 30.79 -42.12 32.47
C LYS A 171 29.82 -41.99 31.28
N ALA A 172 29.39 -43.11 30.69
CA ALA A 172 28.38 -43.15 29.64
C ALA A 172 26.99 -42.75 30.17
N GLU A 173 26.59 -43.27 31.34
CA GLU A 173 25.32 -42.94 32.00
C GLU A 173 25.25 -41.45 32.41
N ASN A 174 26.35 -40.88 32.92
CA ASN A 174 26.44 -39.45 33.20
C ASN A 174 26.34 -38.58 31.92
N LYS A 175 27.03 -38.98 30.84
CA LYS A 175 26.94 -38.25 29.55
C LYS A 175 25.56 -38.38 28.89
N LEU A 176 24.84 -39.47 29.12
CA LEU A 176 23.44 -39.60 28.72
C LEU A 176 22.54 -38.63 29.50
N GLN A 177 22.69 -38.52 30.83
CA GLN A 177 21.94 -37.55 31.63
C GLN A 177 22.23 -36.10 31.23
N GLU A 178 23.48 -35.78 30.91
CA GLU A 178 23.91 -34.48 30.39
C GLU A 178 23.23 -34.15 29.06
N LEU A 179 23.16 -35.12 28.12
CA LEU A 179 22.39 -34.99 26.88
C LEU A 179 20.89 -34.79 27.14
N THR A 180 20.27 -35.54 28.05
CA THR A 180 18.84 -35.38 28.38
C THR A 180 18.55 -34.00 28.97
N ALA A 181 19.46 -33.46 29.81
CA ALA A 181 19.35 -32.09 30.32
C ALA A 181 19.44 -31.05 29.18
N LYS A 182 20.34 -31.25 28.21
CA LYS A 182 20.50 -30.37 27.04
C LYS A 182 19.33 -30.46 26.06
N ILE A 183 18.75 -31.64 25.86
CA ILE A 183 17.50 -31.79 25.10
C ILE A 183 16.38 -30.99 25.76
N LYS A 184 16.28 -31.01 27.10
CA LYS A 184 15.30 -30.18 27.82
C LYS A 184 15.60 -28.68 27.68
N GLU A 185 16.86 -28.26 27.78
CA GLU A 185 17.26 -26.86 27.56
C GLU A 185 16.87 -26.38 26.14
N LEU A 186 17.03 -27.24 25.13
CA LEU A 186 16.56 -26.97 23.76
C LEU A 186 15.03 -26.85 23.68
N GLU A 187 14.26 -27.69 24.36
CA GLU A 187 12.80 -27.59 24.37
C GLU A 187 12.31 -26.34 25.13
N ASP A 188 12.88 -26.05 26.30
CA ASP A 188 12.59 -24.84 27.10
C ASP A 188 12.93 -23.55 26.33
N ALA A 189 13.97 -23.58 25.46
CA ALA A 189 14.32 -22.48 24.55
C ALA A 189 13.33 -22.27 23.38
N LYS A 190 12.28 -23.11 23.27
CA LYS A 190 11.37 -23.26 22.11
C LYS A 190 11.99 -23.91 20.87
N GLY A 191 12.91 -24.85 21.06
CA GLY A 191 13.57 -25.58 19.98
C GLY A 191 12.61 -26.33 19.05
N ARG A 192 11.42 -26.72 19.53
CA ARG A 192 10.38 -27.33 18.67
C ARG A 192 9.86 -26.37 17.59
N ASP A 193 9.70 -25.09 17.93
CA ASP A 193 9.11 -24.06 17.06
C ASP A 193 10.12 -23.60 15.99
N PHE A 194 11.39 -23.42 16.37
CA PHE A 194 12.44 -22.84 15.51
C PHE A 194 13.41 -23.86 14.89
N MET A 195 13.56 -25.04 15.50
CA MET A 195 14.59 -26.05 15.18
C MET A 195 14.08 -27.50 15.37
N GLY A 196 12.79 -27.79 15.10
CA GLY A 196 12.16 -29.08 15.43
C GLY A 196 12.93 -30.34 15.00
N ASN A 197 13.58 -30.31 13.83
CA ASN A 197 14.44 -31.40 13.35
C ASN A 197 15.64 -31.71 14.28
N ALA A 198 16.20 -30.70 14.95
CA ALA A 198 17.29 -30.88 15.92
C ALA A 198 16.79 -31.53 17.22
N VAL A 199 15.58 -31.17 17.68
CA VAL A 199 14.91 -31.84 18.81
C VAL A 199 14.70 -33.32 18.49
N ILE A 200 14.21 -33.64 17.29
CA ILE A 200 14.01 -35.03 16.83
C ILE A 200 15.35 -35.78 16.79
N LYS A 201 16.35 -35.26 16.08
CA LYS A 201 17.69 -35.88 15.97
C LYS A 201 18.34 -36.13 17.34
N SER A 202 18.19 -35.21 18.30
CA SER A 202 18.76 -35.34 19.63
C SER A 202 18.04 -36.43 20.44
N ASN A 203 16.70 -36.52 20.35
CA ASN A 203 15.91 -37.60 20.95
C ASN A 203 16.20 -38.99 20.32
N GLU A 204 16.46 -39.05 19.02
CA GLU A 204 16.91 -40.28 18.33
C GLU A 204 18.32 -40.69 18.80
N SER A 205 19.22 -39.71 18.92
CA SER A 205 20.58 -39.93 19.44
C SER A 205 20.55 -40.46 20.88
N GLN A 206 19.70 -39.89 21.75
CA GLN A 206 19.50 -40.36 23.12
C GLN A 206 19.13 -41.86 23.14
N LYS A 207 18.13 -42.28 22.35
CA LYS A 207 17.70 -43.69 22.26
C LYS A 207 18.80 -44.61 21.74
N ALA A 208 19.62 -44.15 20.77
CA ALA A 208 20.75 -44.92 20.27
C ALA A 208 21.86 -45.10 21.32
N ILE A 209 22.11 -44.08 22.15
CA ILE A 209 23.05 -44.12 23.27
C ILE A 209 22.53 -45.04 24.39
N GLU A 210 21.24 -44.95 24.73
CA GLU A 210 20.57 -45.86 25.67
C GLU A 210 20.71 -47.32 25.25
N ALA A 211 20.48 -47.63 23.96
CA ALA A 211 20.68 -48.97 23.42
C ALA A 211 22.14 -49.43 23.49
N LYS A 212 23.11 -48.54 23.23
CA LYS A 212 24.55 -48.84 23.33
C LYS A 212 24.98 -49.17 24.76
N ILE A 213 24.45 -48.46 25.76
CA ILE A 213 24.75 -48.70 27.18
C ILE A 213 24.07 -49.98 27.68
N SER A 214 22.78 -50.19 27.34
CA SER A 214 21.97 -51.26 27.92
C SER A 214 22.09 -52.63 27.23
N ASN A 215 22.13 -52.66 25.89
CA ASN A 215 22.09 -53.89 25.10
C ASN A 215 23.49 -54.31 24.62
N ASP A 216 24.19 -53.40 23.94
CA ASP A 216 25.50 -53.70 23.32
C ASP A 216 26.64 -53.74 24.36
N ARG A 217 26.47 -53.04 25.48
CA ARG A 217 27.52 -52.76 26.49
C ARG A 217 28.76 -52.07 25.90
N ASP A 218 28.55 -51.25 24.87
CA ASP A 218 29.57 -50.52 24.12
C ASP A 218 29.66 -49.08 24.66
N TYR A 219 30.29 -48.96 25.82
CA TYR A 219 30.33 -47.72 26.60
C TYR A 219 31.26 -46.67 25.99
N LYS A 220 32.37 -47.08 25.34
CA LYS A 220 33.24 -46.13 24.62
C LYS A 220 32.50 -45.46 23.47
N GLN A 221 31.82 -46.23 22.61
CA GLN A 221 31.03 -45.64 21.52
C GLN A 221 29.86 -44.82 22.05
N ALA A 222 29.20 -45.25 23.14
CA ALA A 222 28.16 -44.46 23.81
C ALA A 222 28.67 -43.08 24.28
N ILE A 223 29.86 -43.00 24.90
CA ILE A 223 30.47 -41.75 25.35
C ILE A 223 30.80 -40.82 24.15
N ILE A 224 31.31 -41.38 23.04
CA ILE A 224 31.63 -40.61 21.83
C ILE A 224 30.34 -40.06 21.19
N MET A 225 29.33 -40.92 21.02
CA MET A 225 28.01 -40.53 20.48
C MET A 225 27.32 -39.48 21.36
N ALA A 226 27.33 -39.66 22.68
CA ALA A 226 26.76 -38.69 23.61
C ALA A 226 27.49 -37.34 23.58
N SER A 227 28.83 -37.34 23.52
CA SER A 227 29.61 -36.09 23.44
C SER A 227 29.34 -35.34 22.14
N THR A 228 29.19 -36.05 21.02
CA THR A 228 28.82 -35.44 19.73
C THR A 228 27.38 -34.91 19.77
N ALA A 229 26.45 -35.68 20.31
CA ALA A 229 25.05 -35.27 20.43
C ALA A 229 24.87 -34.06 21.35
N ILE A 230 25.62 -33.94 22.46
CA ILE A 230 25.61 -32.77 23.34
C ILE A 230 26.03 -31.52 22.56
N ASN A 231 27.16 -31.58 21.84
CA ASN A 231 27.65 -30.45 21.05
C ASN A 231 26.65 -30.03 19.96
N ASP A 232 26.06 -31.00 19.25
CA ASP A 232 24.99 -30.76 18.26
C ASP A 232 23.76 -30.09 18.91
N THR A 233 23.38 -30.51 20.12
CA THR A 233 22.26 -29.91 20.87
C THR A 233 22.59 -28.50 21.36
N GLU A 234 23.82 -28.21 21.79
CA GLU A 234 24.24 -26.85 22.21
C GLU A 234 24.30 -25.86 21.05
N LEU A 235 24.75 -26.30 19.88
CA LEU A 235 24.64 -25.51 18.64
C LEU A 235 23.17 -25.26 18.28
N ALA A 236 22.31 -26.26 18.40
CA ALA A 236 20.87 -26.10 18.17
C ALA A 236 20.19 -25.15 19.17
N ILE A 237 20.57 -25.18 20.47
CA ILE A 237 20.08 -24.23 21.48
C ILE A 237 20.46 -22.80 21.07
N THR A 238 21.72 -22.60 20.67
CA THR A 238 22.25 -21.30 20.26
C THR A 238 21.52 -20.78 19.00
N GLU A 239 21.31 -21.63 17.99
CA GLU A 239 20.60 -21.26 16.77
C GLU A 239 19.09 -21.03 17.02
N THR A 240 18.45 -21.79 17.92
CA THR A 240 17.08 -21.53 18.40
C THR A 240 16.99 -20.15 19.04
N LYS A 241 17.86 -19.83 20.01
CA LYS A 241 17.88 -18.53 20.69
C LYS A 241 18.12 -17.39 19.71
N LYS A 242 19.00 -17.57 18.72
CA LYS A 242 19.25 -16.60 17.63
C LYS A 242 18.03 -16.36 16.76
N LYS A 243 17.35 -17.41 16.29
CA LYS A 243 16.12 -17.30 15.47
C LYS A 243 14.99 -16.61 16.21
N ARG A 244 14.75 -17.02 17.46
CA ARG A 244 13.76 -16.38 18.34
C ARG A 244 14.09 -14.90 18.58
N SER A 245 15.35 -14.57 18.87
CA SER A 245 15.78 -13.18 19.08
C SER A 245 15.54 -12.31 17.83
N LYS A 246 15.82 -12.84 16.64
CA LYS A 246 15.57 -12.13 15.38
C LYS A 246 14.08 -11.81 15.19
N GLN A 247 13.19 -12.78 15.43
CA GLN A 247 11.74 -12.56 15.34
C GLN A 247 11.24 -11.52 16.35
N GLU A 248 11.80 -11.52 17.57
CA GLU A 248 11.42 -10.54 18.62
C GLU A 248 11.94 -9.12 18.30
N LEU A 249 13.09 -9.00 17.63
CA LEU A 249 13.60 -7.73 17.10
C LEU A 249 12.71 -7.21 15.96
N GLU A 250 12.38 -8.04 14.96
CA GLU A 250 11.47 -7.68 13.86
C GLU A 250 10.09 -7.23 14.38
N GLY A 251 9.58 -7.90 15.42
CA GLY A 251 8.32 -7.54 16.09
C GLY A 251 8.38 -6.25 16.92
N LEU A 252 9.57 -5.77 17.28
CA LEU A 252 9.78 -4.47 17.93
C LEU A 252 10.00 -3.36 16.89
N GLU A 253 10.82 -3.61 15.87
CA GLU A 253 11.07 -2.71 14.73
C GLU A 253 9.77 -2.31 14.03
N SER A 254 8.91 -3.29 13.74
CA SER A 254 7.58 -3.09 13.16
C SER A 254 6.70 -2.16 14.01
N LYS A 255 6.78 -2.26 15.34
CA LYS A 255 6.00 -1.43 16.27
C LYS A 255 6.59 -0.04 16.52
N ILE A 256 7.91 0.10 16.48
CA ILE A 256 8.56 1.42 16.47
C ILE A 256 8.20 2.14 15.16
N SER A 257 8.14 1.41 14.04
CA SER A 257 7.67 1.92 12.75
C SER A 257 6.17 2.29 12.78
N GLU A 258 5.31 1.49 13.43
CA GLU A 258 3.90 1.83 13.70
C GLU A 258 3.79 3.14 14.48
N ALA A 259 4.56 3.32 15.56
CA ALA A 259 4.58 4.57 16.32
C ALA A 259 5.03 5.77 15.45
N ILE A 260 6.05 5.61 14.62
CA ILE A 260 6.53 6.66 13.71
C ILE A 260 5.44 7.03 12.69
N ALA A 261 4.73 6.05 12.13
CA ALA A 261 3.61 6.27 11.21
C ALA A 261 2.38 6.92 11.89
N GLU A 262 2.21 6.74 13.20
CA GLU A 262 1.22 7.43 14.03
C GLU A 262 1.63 8.87 14.40
N GLU A 263 2.77 9.36 13.89
CA GLU A 263 3.33 10.72 14.12
C GLU A 263 4.04 10.89 15.49
N ALA A 264 4.58 9.81 16.07
CA ALA A 264 5.35 9.85 17.33
C ALA A 264 6.52 10.86 17.37
N PRO A 265 7.26 11.17 16.28
CA PRO A 265 8.26 12.24 16.29
C PRO A 265 7.72 13.62 16.62
N ILE A 266 6.41 13.86 16.43
CA ILE A 266 5.72 15.11 16.76
C ILE A 266 5.16 15.05 18.18
N PHE A 267 4.46 13.96 18.51
CA PHE A 267 3.63 13.89 19.72
C PHE A 267 4.28 13.22 20.94
N ALA A 268 5.31 12.38 20.74
CA ALA A 268 5.97 11.64 21.82
C ALA A 268 7.50 11.46 21.60
N PRO A 269 8.26 12.49 21.19
CA PRO A 269 9.66 12.35 20.74
C PRO A 269 10.58 11.74 21.79
N ASP A 270 10.46 12.13 23.07
CA ASP A 270 11.32 11.58 24.14
C ASP A 270 11.06 10.09 24.39
N GLN A 271 9.81 9.64 24.28
CA GLN A 271 9.44 8.22 24.43
C GLN A 271 9.84 7.41 23.20
N LEU A 272 9.70 7.99 22.00
CA LEU A 272 10.19 7.38 20.76
C LEU A 272 11.70 7.16 20.84
N LYS A 273 12.46 8.20 21.19
CA LYS A 273 13.92 8.10 21.37
C LYS A 273 14.28 7.07 22.44
N THR A 274 13.63 7.09 23.61
CA THR A 274 13.88 6.09 24.67
C THR A 274 13.63 4.65 24.19
N CYS A 275 12.70 4.44 23.26
CA CYS A 275 12.47 3.14 22.64
C CYS A 275 13.48 2.80 21.54
N GLN A 276 13.98 3.79 20.79
CA GLN A 276 15.03 3.62 19.78
C GLN A 276 16.38 3.32 20.42
N ASP A 277 16.84 4.13 21.39
CA ASP A 277 18.08 3.92 22.14
C ASP A 277 18.13 2.50 22.76
N ALA A 278 17.00 2.03 23.31
CA ALA A 278 16.86 0.68 23.87
C ALA A 278 16.78 -0.44 22.82
N PHE A 279 16.30 -0.14 21.60
CA PHE A 279 16.28 -1.08 20.49
C PHE A 279 17.66 -1.22 19.82
N GLU A 280 18.42 -0.13 19.72
CA GLU A 280 19.82 -0.15 19.28
C GLU A 280 20.70 -0.97 20.23
N GLU A 281 20.49 -0.88 21.55
CA GLU A 281 21.17 -1.77 22.50
C GLU A 281 20.77 -3.25 22.32
N LEU A 282 19.50 -3.55 22.03
CA LEU A 282 19.07 -4.92 21.69
C LEU A 282 19.73 -5.43 20.40
N LEU A 283 19.88 -4.59 19.38
CA LEU A 283 20.59 -4.93 18.15
C LEU A 283 22.08 -5.19 18.43
N ARG A 284 22.75 -4.33 19.20
CA ARG A 284 24.16 -4.50 19.59
C ARG A 284 24.37 -5.84 20.31
N ASN A 285 23.56 -6.10 21.35
CA ASN A 285 23.59 -7.35 22.11
C ASN A 285 23.29 -8.59 21.22
N PHE A 286 22.50 -8.45 20.15
CA PHE A 286 22.25 -9.53 19.18
C PHE A 286 23.46 -9.83 18.29
N TYR A 287 24.19 -8.80 17.82
CA TYR A 287 25.43 -8.99 17.06
C TYR A 287 26.58 -9.51 17.93
N GLU A 288 26.62 -9.13 19.21
CA GLU A 288 27.48 -9.73 20.25
C GLU A 288 27.09 -11.19 20.61
N ASN A 289 26.02 -11.73 20.02
CA ASN A 289 25.45 -13.08 20.27
C ASN A 289 24.92 -13.30 21.70
N GLN A 290 24.63 -12.23 22.45
CA GLN A 290 24.04 -12.29 23.80
C GLN A 290 22.53 -12.57 23.76
N PHE A 291 22.11 -13.66 23.10
CA PHE A 291 20.70 -13.90 22.78
C PHE A 291 19.77 -13.98 24.01
N ASP A 292 20.23 -14.49 25.15
CA ASP A 292 19.43 -14.49 26.39
C ASP A 292 19.19 -13.07 26.94
N THR A 293 20.19 -12.18 26.84
CA THR A 293 20.06 -10.75 27.14
C THR A 293 19.04 -10.09 26.22
N VAL A 294 19.13 -10.37 24.91
CA VAL A 294 18.20 -9.82 23.89
C VAL A 294 16.77 -10.26 24.17
N LEU A 295 16.53 -11.55 24.43
CA LEU A 295 15.18 -12.06 24.72
C LEU A 295 14.60 -11.44 26.00
N GLY A 296 15.38 -11.34 27.08
CA GLY A 296 14.94 -10.77 28.35
C GLY A 296 14.64 -9.27 28.28
N ALA A 297 15.46 -8.48 27.57
CA ALA A 297 15.25 -7.05 27.43
C ALA A 297 14.19 -6.70 26.36
N ALA A 298 14.03 -7.51 25.30
CA ALA A 298 12.95 -7.35 24.32
C ALA A 298 11.56 -7.52 24.98
N GLU A 299 11.42 -8.47 25.92
CA GLU A 299 10.19 -8.66 26.69
C GLU A 299 9.85 -7.44 27.57
N GLN A 300 10.87 -6.70 28.05
CA GLN A 300 10.70 -5.44 28.79
C GLN A 300 10.46 -4.22 27.88
N LEU A 301 10.94 -4.23 26.63
CA LEU A 301 10.75 -3.13 25.68
C LEU A 301 9.36 -3.16 25.02
N LYS A 302 8.81 -4.35 24.72
CA LYS A 302 7.46 -4.53 24.16
C LYS A 302 6.36 -3.66 24.81
N PRO A 303 6.17 -3.65 26.15
CA PRO A 303 5.13 -2.81 26.78
C PRO A 303 5.40 -1.31 26.62
N LYS A 304 6.67 -0.86 26.60
CA LYS A 304 7.02 0.55 26.39
C LYS A 304 6.67 1.01 24.97
N VAL A 305 6.95 0.19 23.96
CA VAL A 305 6.60 0.51 22.56
C VAL A 305 5.08 0.49 22.36
N ASN A 306 4.36 -0.46 22.97
CA ASN A 306 2.89 -0.44 22.97
C ASN A 306 2.35 0.86 23.60
N GLN A 307 2.93 1.30 24.74
CA GLN A 307 2.54 2.53 25.43
C GLN A 307 2.84 3.76 24.56
N LEU A 308 4.00 3.81 23.90
CA LEU A 308 4.36 4.87 22.94
C LEU A 308 3.32 5.01 21.83
N ILE A 309 2.91 3.91 21.19
CA ILE A 309 1.85 3.92 20.16
C ILE A 309 0.54 4.46 20.75
N THR A 310 0.15 4.03 21.95
CA THR A 310 -1.10 4.47 22.61
C THR A 310 -1.07 5.97 22.93
N VAL A 311 0.02 6.47 23.53
CA VAL A 311 0.19 7.90 23.85
C VAL A 311 0.18 8.73 22.58
N THR A 312 0.88 8.28 21.54
CA THR A 312 0.93 8.95 20.24
C THR A 312 -0.46 9.07 19.61
N ARG A 313 -1.22 7.96 19.54
CA ARG A 313 -2.62 7.96 19.03
C ARG A 313 -3.52 8.91 19.80
N ILE A 314 -3.37 8.99 21.13
CA ILE A 314 -4.14 9.90 21.99
C ILE A 314 -3.85 11.36 21.64
N GLU A 315 -2.59 11.78 21.61
CA GLU A 315 -2.24 13.19 21.34
C GLU A 315 -2.49 13.60 19.87
N ALA A 316 -2.21 12.73 18.90
CA ALA A 316 -2.52 12.97 17.49
C ALA A 316 -4.03 13.15 17.25
N THR A 317 -4.87 12.39 17.97
CA THR A 317 -6.32 12.51 17.88
C THR A 317 -6.84 13.78 18.56
N LYS A 318 -6.29 14.16 19.72
CA LYS A 318 -6.59 15.45 20.36
C LYS A 318 -6.25 16.62 19.45
N ASP A 319 -5.08 16.62 18.79
CA ASP A 319 -4.69 17.72 17.91
C ASP A 319 -5.64 17.84 16.71
N LYS A 320 -6.03 16.73 16.08
CA LYS A 320 -7.05 16.75 15.02
C LYS A 320 -8.41 17.27 15.51
N ILE A 321 -8.87 16.88 16.70
CA ILE A 321 -10.09 17.42 17.34
C ILE A 321 -9.97 18.93 17.57
N ASN A 322 -8.83 19.41 18.07
CA ASN A 322 -8.55 20.84 18.27
C ASN A 322 -8.50 21.63 16.95
N ASN A 323 -7.96 21.03 15.89
CA ASN A 323 -7.92 21.63 14.56
C ASN A 323 -9.31 21.75 13.93
N VAL A 324 -10.19 20.74 14.09
CA VAL A 324 -11.60 20.84 13.69
C VAL A 324 -12.32 21.94 14.48
N GLU A 325 -12.10 22.05 15.80
CA GLU A 325 -12.62 23.18 16.59
C GLU A 325 -12.11 24.54 16.08
N SER A 326 -10.82 24.65 15.76
CA SER A 326 -10.22 25.86 15.20
C SER A 326 -10.85 26.22 13.84
N GLY A 327 -11.13 25.21 13.02
CA GLY A 327 -11.84 25.32 11.74
C GLY A 327 -13.26 25.86 11.91
N ILE A 328 -14.07 25.20 12.75
CA ILE A 328 -15.46 25.61 13.01
C ILE A 328 -15.52 27.05 13.53
N ARG A 329 -14.64 27.43 14.46
CA ARG A 329 -14.56 28.81 14.97
C ARG A 329 -14.26 29.81 13.84
N LYS A 330 -13.23 29.56 13.01
CA LYS A 330 -12.88 30.44 11.87
C LYS A 330 -13.99 30.55 10.82
N LEU A 331 -14.73 29.47 10.55
CA LEU A 331 -15.86 29.48 9.61
C LEU A 331 -17.08 30.23 10.19
N ASN A 332 -17.31 30.13 11.50
CA ASN A 332 -18.32 30.92 12.22
C ASN A 332 -17.95 32.41 12.27
N ASP A 333 -16.67 32.76 12.49
CA ASP A 333 -16.18 34.15 12.45
C ASP A 333 -16.37 34.78 11.05
N GLN A 334 -16.19 34.00 9.98
CA GLN A 334 -16.51 34.42 8.62
C GLN A 334 -18.02 34.34 8.28
N THR A 335 -18.88 34.00 9.25
CA THR A 335 -20.34 33.86 9.11
C THR A 335 -20.78 32.97 7.94
N VAL A 336 -20.04 31.88 7.68
CA VAL A 336 -20.24 31.00 6.52
C VAL A 336 -21.66 30.44 6.43
N GLU A 337 -22.31 30.18 7.57
CA GLU A 337 -23.69 29.68 7.66
C GLU A 337 -24.72 30.61 6.98
N GLN A 338 -24.42 31.91 6.82
CA GLN A 338 -25.26 32.85 6.06
C GLN A 338 -25.21 32.61 4.53
N TYR A 339 -24.15 31.98 4.03
CA TYR A 339 -23.88 31.77 2.61
C TYR A 339 -23.94 30.29 2.19
N LEU A 340 -23.64 29.37 3.11
CA LEU A 340 -23.61 27.92 2.93
C LEU A 340 -24.31 27.22 4.12
N PRO A 341 -25.63 27.42 4.30
CA PRO A 341 -26.36 26.94 5.48
C PRO A 341 -26.35 25.41 5.61
N GLY A 342 -26.31 24.93 6.85
CA GLY A 342 -26.26 23.53 7.25
C GLY A 342 -24.88 22.88 7.17
N ARG A 343 -23.88 23.55 6.55
CA ARG A 343 -22.54 22.96 6.35
C ARG A 343 -21.71 22.93 7.63
N ILE A 344 -21.71 24.00 8.43
CA ILE A 344 -20.93 24.04 9.68
C ILE A 344 -21.43 22.95 10.63
N LYS A 345 -22.75 22.74 10.68
CA LYS A 345 -23.35 21.69 11.49
C LYS A 345 -22.81 20.29 11.17
N VAL A 346 -22.51 19.97 9.90
CA VAL A 346 -21.92 18.66 9.54
C VAL A 346 -20.52 18.50 10.16
N MET A 347 -19.73 19.57 10.25
CA MET A 347 -18.46 19.54 10.99
C MET A 347 -18.68 19.41 12.51
N GLU A 348 -19.70 20.06 13.07
CA GLU A 348 -20.05 19.95 14.49
C GLU A 348 -20.52 18.53 14.86
N ASP A 349 -21.33 17.91 13.99
CA ASP A 349 -21.79 16.51 14.14
C ASP A 349 -20.60 15.53 14.06
N TYR A 350 -19.60 15.75 13.18
CA TYR A 350 -18.35 14.97 13.15
C TYR A 350 -17.47 15.23 14.38
N LEU A 351 -17.38 16.47 14.86
CA LEU A 351 -16.63 16.83 16.07
C LEU A 351 -17.22 16.17 17.32
N ALA A 352 -18.54 16.13 17.43
CA ALA A 352 -19.24 15.45 18.52
C ALA A 352 -18.93 13.95 18.51
N GLN A 353 -19.09 13.28 17.35
CA GLN A 353 -18.75 11.86 17.19
C GLN A 353 -17.27 11.58 17.53
N ALA A 354 -16.33 12.43 17.08
CA ALA A 354 -14.92 12.29 17.40
C ALA A 354 -14.65 12.40 18.91
N LYS A 355 -15.33 13.30 19.62
CA LYS A 355 -15.21 13.45 21.08
C LYS A 355 -15.81 12.28 21.85
N ASP A 356 -16.97 11.78 21.44
CA ASP A 356 -17.62 10.63 22.08
C ASP A 356 -16.79 9.35 21.91
N LEU A 357 -16.29 9.09 20.69
CA LEU A 357 -15.37 7.99 20.40
C LEU A 357 -14.06 8.12 21.21
N PHE A 358 -13.50 9.32 21.30
CA PHE A 358 -12.30 9.60 22.09
C PHE A 358 -12.53 9.35 23.59
N ALA A 359 -13.69 9.75 24.14
CA ALA A 359 -14.06 9.50 25.53
C ALA A 359 -14.26 7.99 25.83
N ASN A 360 -14.66 7.21 24.83
CA ASN A 360 -14.78 5.75 24.90
C ASN A 360 -13.44 5.01 24.69
N ASN A 361 -12.33 5.73 24.43
CA ASN A 361 -11.00 5.22 24.07
C ASN A 361 -10.88 4.59 22.66
N GLU A 362 -11.84 4.86 21.77
CA GLU A 362 -11.78 4.45 20.36
C GLU A 362 -10.97 5.46 19.52
N PHE A 363 -9.67 5.59 19.85
CA PHE A 363 -8.83 6.66 19.32
C PHE A 363 -8.72 6.68 17.78
N ASP A 364 -8.63 5.51 17.14
CA ASP A 364 -8.51 5.43 15.68
C ASP A 364 -9.80 5.87 14.95
N ASN A 365 -10.97 5.45 15.47
CA ASN A 365 -12.28 5.87 14.97
C ASN A 365 -12.47 7.39 15.19
N ALA A 366 -12.04 7.91 16.34
CA ALA A 366 -12.03 9.35 16.63
C ALA A 366 -11.08 10.14 15.70
N LYS A 367 -9.88 9.60 15.41
CA LYS A 367 -8.91 10.14 14.44
C LYS A 367 -9.52 10.21 13.04
N GLU A 368 -10.33 9.22 12.67
CA GLU A 368 -11.06 9.20 11.39
C GLU A 368 -12.18 10.26 11.34
N GLN A 369 -13.08 10.32 12.33
CA GLN A 369 -14.17 11.32 12.33
C GLN A 369 -13.63 12.76 12.40
N ALA A 370 -12.57 13.02 13.17
CA ALA A 370 -11.90 14.32 13.15
C ALA A 370 -11.29 14.63 11.77
N SER A 371 -10.68 13.63 11.10
CA SER A 371 -10.16 13.81 9.73
C SER A 371 -11.28 14.06 8.71
N ARG A 372 -12.45 13.43 8.85
CA ARG A 372 -13.66 13.72 8.05
C ARG A 372 -14.17 15.15 8.28
N GLY A 373 -14.12 15.64 9.52
CA GLY A 373 -14.38 17.04 9.86
C GLY A 373 -13.47 18.01 9.11
N LEU A 374 -12.15 17.75 9.06
CA LEU A 374 -11.19 18.56 8.30
C LEU A 374 -11.45 18.51 6.78
N ILE A 375 -11.82 17.35 6.23
CA ILE A 375 -12.18 17.22 4.81
C ILE A 375 -13.43 18.05 4.46
N GLU A 376 -14.42 18.11 5.36
CA GLU A 376 -15.58 18.98 5.17
C GLU A 376 -15.22 20.47 5.34
N GLN A 377 -14.26 20.81 6.20
CA GLN A 377 -13.69 22.17 6.28
C GLN A 377 -13.14 22.64 4.93
N ASP A 378 -12.32 21.82 4.26
CA ASP A 378 -11.73 22.17 2.98
C ASP A 378 -12.78 22.27 1.86
N ARG A 379 -13.80 21.41 1.87
CA ARG A 379 -14.97 21.50 0.97
C ARG A 379 -15.75 22.80 1.18
N ILE A 380 -15.94 23.22 2.42
CA ILE A 380 -16.59 24.48 2.76
C ILE A 380 -15.76 25.66 2.27
N VAL A 381 -14.44 25.66 2.53
CA VAL A 381 -13.51 26.70 2.06
C VAL A 381 -13.53 26.81 0.53
N ALA A 382 -13.46 25.69 -0.20
CA ALA A 382 -13.55 25.69 -1.66
C ALA A 382 -14.92 26.17 -2.17
N SER A 383 -16.01 25.78 -1.52
CA SER A 383 -17.36 26.24 -1.85
C SER A 383 -17.52 27.75 -1.63
N PHE A 384 -16.89 28.30 -0.59
CA PHE A 384 -16.99 29.71 -0.23
C PHE A 384 -16.06 30.59 -1.08
N ASP A 385 -14.89 30.08 -1.48
CA ASP A 385 -14.03 30.69 -2.49
C ASP A 385 -14.72 30.78 -3.86
N ALA A 386 -15.45 29.73 -4.29
CA ALA A 386 -16.24 29.76 -5.52
C ALA A 386 -17.39 30.79 -5.47
N LEU A 387 -17.98 31.04 -4.29
CA LEU A 387 -18.95 32.14 -4.10
C LEU A 387 -18.28 33.52 -4.16
N ALA A 388 -17.07 33.67 -3.60
CA ALA A 388 -16.27 34.89 -3.73
C ALA A 388 -15.85 35.15 -5.18
N GLU A 389 -15.40 34.13 -5.92
CA GLU A 389 -15.11 34.24 -7.34
C GLU A 389 -16.34 34.69 -8.12
N LYS A 390 -17.50 34.08 -7.90
CA LYS A 390 -18.72 34.48 -8.61
C LYS A 390 -19.08 35.94 -8.33
N ALA A 391 -18.99 36.39 -7.07
CA ALA A 391 -19.22 37.79 -6.72
C ALA A 391 -18.23 38.73 -7.44
N ILE A 392 -16.94 38.39 -7.48
CA ILE A 392 -15.91 39.11 -8.23
C ILE A 392 -16.23 39.15 -9.73
N GLN A 393 -16.61 38.02 -10.35
CA GLN A 393 -16.97 37.98 -11.77
C GLN A 393 -18.21 38.82 -12.09
N ASP A 394 -19.23 38.82 -11.23
CA ASP A 394 -20.43 39.65 -11.41
C ASP A 394 -20.14 41.14 -11.19
N ALA A 395 -19.24 41.48 -10.25
CA ALA A 395 -18.71 42.83 -10.07
C ALA A 395 -17.85 43.30 -11.25
N GLU A 396 -17.00 42.44 -11.82
CA GLU A 396 -16.20 42.73 -13.02
C GLU A 396 -17.10 43.01 -14.23
N ARG A 397 -18.17 42.21 -14.42
CA ARG A 397 -19.17 42.42 -15.47
C ARG A 397 -19.86 43.78 -15.30
N ALA A 398 -20.27 44.13 -14.08
CA ALA A 398 -20.90 45.41 -13.78
C ALA A 398 -19.93 46.59 -14.00
N TYR A 399 -18.69 46.50 -13.53
CA TYR A 399 -17.66 47.51 -13.72
C TYR A 399 -17.32 47.73 -15.20
N ASN A 400 -17.13 46.66 -15.98
CA ASN A 400 -16.87 46.76 -17.42
C ASN A 400 -18.08 47.32 -18.19
N ALA A 401 -19.30 46.99 -17.77
CA ALA A 401 -20.52 47.61 -18.31
C ALA A 401 -20.63 49.11 -17.95
N ALA A 402 -20.31 49.49 -16.71
CA ALA A 402 -20.25 50.89 -16.26
C ALA A 402 -19.23 51.68 -17.07
N LYS A 403 -18.00 51.18 -17.16
CA LYS A 403 -16.92 51.76 -17.96
C LYS A 403 -17.31 51.94 -19.43
N SER A 404 -17.81 50.89 -20.10
CA SER A 404 -18.19 51.01 -21.51
C SER A 404 -19.38 51.95 -21.72
N THR A 405 -20.33 52.02 -20.77
CA THR A 405 -21.47 52.97 -20.85
C THR A 405 -20.98 54.41 -20.68
N TYR A 406 -20.06 54.65 -19.74
CA TYR A 406 -19.43 55.96 -19.51
C TYR A 406 -18.56 56.42 -20.70
N GLU A 407 -17.75 55.52 -21.27
CA GLU A 407 -16.97 55.79 -22.49
C GLU A 407 -17.87 56.12 -23.70
N ARG A 408 -18.98 55.39 -23.88
CA ARG A 408 -19.98 55.66 -24.93
C ARG A 408 -20.67 57.00 -24.74
N MET A 409 -20.99 57.40 -23.50
CA MET A 409 -21.50 58.75 -23.22
C MET A 409 -20.49 59.82 -23.70
N GLY A 410 -19.20 59.63 -23.41
CA GLY A 410 -18.14 60.50 -23.92
C GLY A 410 -18.12 60.57 -25.46
N GLN A 411 -18.26 59.44 -26.15
CA GLN A 411 -18.31 59.38 -27.62
C GLN A 411 -19.53 60.10 -28.21
N ILE A 412 -20.72 59.93 -27.62
CA ILE A 412 -21.97 60.56 -28.08
C ILE A 412 -21.86 62.10 -28.04
N PHE A 413 -21.29 62.66 -26.97
CA PHE A 413 -21.20 64.11 -26.80
C PHE A 413 -19.97 64.75 -27.47
N ASN A 414 -18.91 63.98 -27.77
CA ASN A 414 -17.70 64.51 -28.41
C ASN A 414 -17.70 64.36 -29.95
N ALA A 415 -18.81 63.92 -30.56
CA ALA A 415 -18.90 63.71 -32.01
C ALA A 415 -18.89 65.02 -32.82
N PRO A 416 -18.08 65.15 -33.89
CA PRO A 416 -17.96 66.38 -34.68
C PRO A 416 -19.21 66.63 -35.53
N GLY A 417 -20.13 67.43 -34.99
CA GLY A 417 -21.40 67.81 -35.62
C GLY A 417 -22.43 68.31 -34.60
N ASN A 418 -22.38 67.81 -33.37
CA ASN A 418 -23.28 68.19 -32.28
C ASN A 418 -22.96 69.60 -31.74
N LYS A 419 -23.49 70.64 -32.39
CA LYS A 419 -23.53 72.00 -31.83
C LYS A 419 -24.54 72.05 -30.70
N VAL A 420 -24.07 71.85 -29.46
CA VAL A 420 -24.88 72.11 -28.25
C VAL A 420 -25.27 73.59 -28.22
N THR A 421 -26.58 73.87 -28.24
CA THR A 421 -27.14 75.22 -28.42
C THR A 421 -27.31 76.02 -27.12
N ASP A 422 -27.25 75.39 -25.94
CA ASP A 422 -27.25 76.06 -24.63
C ASP A 422 -25.96 75.75 -23.84
N PRO A 423 -25.08 76.75 -23.60
CA PRO A 423 -23.87 76.60 -22.78
C PRO A 423 -24.11 76.15 -21.33
N ARG A 424 -25.31 76.37 -20.76
CA ARG A 424 -25.62 76.01 -19.36
C ARG A 424 -25.78 74.51 -19.18
N LEU A 425 -26.35 73.83 -20.16
CA LEU A 425 -26.51 72.38 -20.15
C LEU A 425 -25.14 71.68 -20.28
N ASP A 426 -24.25 72.20 -21.12
CA ASP A 426 -22.92 71.62 -21.30
C ASP A 426 -22.06 71.72 -20.03
N ALA A 427 -22.10 72.86 -19.32
CA ALA A 427 -21.41 73.01 -18.03
C ALA A 427 -21.92 72.01 -16.97
N ARG A 428 -23.23 71.72 -16.95
CA ARG A 428 -23.82 70.71 -16.07
C ARG A 428 -23.37 69.30 -16.46
N ARG A 429 -23.42 68.95 -17.75
CA ARG A 429 -22.95 67.67 -18.31
C ARG A 429 -21.50 67.37 -17.92
N VAL A 430 -20.60 68.35 -18.06
CA VAL A 430 -19.18 68.21 -17.68
C VAL A 430 -19.02 67.92 -16.19
N THR A 431 -19.79 68.60 -15.34
CA THR A 431 -19.76 68.42 -13.88
C THR A 431 -20.28 67.04 -13.46
N GLU A 432 -21.43 66.61 -14.01
CA GLU A 432 -22.01 65.30 -13.71
C GLU A 432 -21.17 64.15 -14.28
N SER A 433 -20.54 64.32 -15.45
CA SER A 433 -19.57 63.36 -16.00
C SER A 433 -18.35 63.20 -15.10
N ALA A 434 -17.77 64.28 -14.57
CA ALA A 434 -16.62 64.19 -13.66
C ALA A 434 -16.95 63.41 -12.37
N ASN A 435 -18.14 63.63 -11.80
CA ASN A 435 -18.63 62.89 -10.64
C ASN A 435 -18.85 61.40 -10.93
N LEU A 436 -19.30 61.04 -12.14
CA LEU A 436 -19.45 59.65 -12.56
C LEU A 436 -18.10 58.96 -12.79
N GLY A 437 -17.12 59.67 -13.35
CA GLY A 437 -15.73 59.19 -13.46
C GLY A 437 -15.13 58.84 -12.09
N SER A 438 -15.23 59.75 -11.12
CA SER A 438 -14.72 59.51 -9.76
C SER A 438 -15.38 58.31 -9.08
N LYS A 439 -16.66 58.01 -9.36
CA LYS A 439 -17.32 56.81 -8.84
C LYS A 439 -16.87 55.53 -9.55
N LEU A 440 -16.58 55.60 -10.84
CA LEU A 440 -16.00 54.48 -11.59
C LEU A 440 -14.61 54.11 -11.05
N ASP A 441 -13.79 55.11 -10.72
CA ASP A 441 -12.50 54.91 -10.06
C ASP A 441 -12.65 54.28 -8.67
N SER A 442 -13.65 54.69 -7.86
CA SER A 442 -13.97 54.02 -6.59
C SER A 442 -14.38 52.56 -6.77
N ALA A 443 -15.23 52.23 -7.75
CA ALA A 443 -15.60 50.85 -8.05
C ALA A 443 -14.39 49.98 -8.45
N LEU A 444 -13.40 50.56 -9.14
CA LEU A 444 -12.14 49.88 -9.46
C LEU A 444 -11.26 49.62 -8.22
N VAL A 445 -11.33 50.47 -7.19
CA VAL A 445 -10.63 50.25 -5.92
C VAL A 445 -11.28 49.11 -5.14
N GLU A 446 -12.60 49.13 -4.94
CA GLU A 446 -13.32 48.07 -4.22
C GLU A 446 -13.20 46.71 -4.94
N PHE A 447 -13.23 46.70 -6.27
CA PHE A 447 -12.99 45.49 -7.07
C PHE A 447 -11.58 44.91 -6.83
N LYS A 448 -10.55 45.74 -6.66
CA LYS A 448 -9.19 45.28 -6.34
C LYS A 448 -9.08 44.76 -4.90
N LEU A 449 -9.63 45.50 -3.94
CA LEU A 449 -9.67 45.09 -2.53
C LEU A 449 -10.37 43.72 -2.39
N SER A 450 -11.46 43.50 -3.12
CA SER A 450 -12.16 42.21 -3.14
C SER A 450 -11.28 41.05 -3.63
N ASN A 451 -10.44 41.27 -4.66
CA ASN A 451 -9.49 40.27 -5.17
C ASN A 451 -8.33 40.02 -4.18
N ASP A 452 -7.81 41.08 -3.54
CA ASP A 452 -6.78 40.96 -2.50
C ASP A 452 -7.34 40.20 -1.27
N ASN A 453 -8.58 40.46 -0.88
CA ASN A 453 -9.23 39.79 0.25
C ASN A 453 -9.61 38.34 -0.07
N ARG A 454 -9.94 37.99 -1.32
CA ARG A 454 -10.04 36.58 -1.76
C ARG A 454 -8.69 35.89 -1.63
N SER A 455 -7.62 36.51 -2.13
CA SER A 455 -6.25 35.99 -2.05
C SER A 455 -5.79 35.75 -0.60
N ASN A 456 -6.20 36.62 0.33
CA ASN A 456 -5.98 36.48 1.77
C ASN A 456 -6.98 35.54 2.49
N LYS A 457 -7.81 34.77 1.75
CA LYS A 457 -8.86 33.86 2.26
C LYS A 457 -9.91 34.53 3.17
N GLN A 458 -10.15 35.83 2.99
CA GLN A 458 -11.19 36.60 3.67
C GLN A 458 -12.47 36.66 2.81
N PHE A 459 -13.00 35.49 2.45
CA PHE A 459 -14.02 35.33 1.41
C PHE A 459 -15.30 36.14 1.68
N LYS A 460 -15.75 36.26 2.93
CA LYS A 460 -16.87 37.14 3.32
C LYS A 460 -16.64 38.58 2.86
N LYS A 461 -15.51 39.17 3.27
CA LYS A 461 -15.14 40.56 3.00
C LYS A 461 -14.99 40.80 1.49
N SER A 462 -14.38 39.83 0.79
CA SER A 462 -14.32 39.80 -0.67
C SER A 462 -15.72 39.83 -1.32
N ILE A 463 -16.68 39.02 -0.86
CA ILE A 463 -18.06 39.02 -1.36
C ILE A 463 -18.79 40.33 -1.06
N GLU A 464 -18.54 40.95 0.10
CA GLU A 464 -19.15 42.21 0.51
C GLU A 464 -18.61 43.39 -0.34
N GLU A 465 -17.29 43.52 -0.48
CA GLU A 465 -16.65 44.53 -1.35
C GLU A 465 -16.97 44.32 -2.83
N ALA A 466 -17.09 43.08 -3.31
CA ALA A 466 -17.53 42.81 -4.68
C ALA A 466 -18.97 43.32 -4.93
N LYS A 467 -19.88 43.11 -3.97
CA LYS A 467 -21.26 43.64 -4.05
C LYS A 467 -21.30 45.16 -3.96
N GLU A 468 -20.41 45.79 -3.19
CA GLU A 468 -20.27 47.24 -3.16
C GLU A 468 -19.70 47.79 -4.49
N ALA A 469 -18.64 47.20 -5.02
CA ALA A 469 -18.09 47.51 -6.34
C ALA A 469 -19.15 47.35 -7.46
N GLN A 470 -19.96 46.30 -7.40
CA GLN A 470 -21.12 46.10 -8.28
C GLN A 470 -22.15 47.23 -8.11
N SER A 471 -22.55 47.55 -6.87
CA SER A 471 -23.55 48.58 -6.59
C SER A 471 -23.11 49.98 -7.04
N ILE A 472 -21.83 50.34 -6.82
CA ILE A 472 -21.24 51.58 -7.32
C ILE A 472 -21.21 51.59 -8.85
N SER A 473 -20.86 50.46 -9.48
CA SER A 473 -20.87 50.31 -10.94
C SER A 473 -22.28 50.47 -11.53
N ASP A 474 -23.29 49.82 -10.96
CA ASP A 474 -24.69 49.97 -11.36
C ASP A 474 -25.21 51.41 -11.14
N ALA A 475 -24.75 52.09 -10.08
CA ALA A 475 -25.03 53.50 -9.87
C ALA A 475 -24.35 54.42 -10.92
N VAL A 476 -23.14 54.07 -11.39
CA VAL A 476 -22.48 54.76 -12.52
C VAL A 476 -23.24 54.51 -13.82
N VAL A 477 -23.67 53.27 -14.10
CA VAL A 477 -24.53 52.95 -15.25
C VAL A 477 -25.81 53.78 -15.23
N ASN A 478 -26.54 53.78 -14.11
CA ASN A 478 -27.81 54.50 -13.99
C ASN A 478 -27.61 56.02 -14.11
N GLY A 479 -26.61 56.58 -13.43
CA GLY A 479 -26.29 58.01 -13.54
C GLY A 479 -25.86 58.45 -14.95
N THR A 480 -25.07 57.62 -15.64
CA THR A 480 -24.66 57.87 -17.04
C THR A 480 -25.88 57.90 -17.96
N PHE A 481 -26.82 56.98 -17.78
CA PHE A 481 -28.10 57.02 -18.51
C PHE A 481 -28.91 58.30 -18.21
N GLY A 482 -28.90 58.80 -16.97
CA GLY A 482 -29.61 60.03 -16.58
C GLY A 482 -29.13 61.28 -17.34
N VAL A 483 -27.81 61.43 -17.50
CA VAL A 483 -27.20 62.53 -18.27
C VAL A 483 -27.61 62.45 -19.75
N VAL A 484 -27.59 61.25 -20.34
CA VAL A 484 -27.99 61.01 -21.74
C VAL A 484 -29.50 61.28 -21.95
N ALA A 485 -30.35 60.82 -21.02
CA ALA A 485 -31.79 60.99 -21.07
C ALA A 485 -32.21 62.48 -21.03
N GLN A 486 -31.63 63.26 -20.12
CA GLN A 486 -31.91 64.70 -19.99
C GLN A 486 -31.58 65.48 -21.28
N HIS A 487 -30.45 65.18 -21.92
CA HIS A 487 -30.09 65.78 -23.21
C HIS A 487 -31.00 65.32 -24.36
N ALA A 488 -31.32 64.02 -24.43
CA ALA A 488 -32.14 63.47 -25.51
C ALA A 488 -33.59 63.99 -25.49
N LEU A 489 -34.17 64.23 -24.30
CA LEU A 489 -35.54 64.69 -24.15
C LEU A 489 -35.79 66.06 -24.82
N LEU A 490 -34.83 66.97 -24.75
CA LEU A 490 -34.96 68.33 -25.29
C LEU A 490 -35.03 68.33 -26.83
N GLU A 491 -34.19 67.54 -27.49
CA GLU A 491 -34.16 67.43 -28.97
C GLU A 491 -35.47 66.87 -29.54
N ILE A 492 -36.17 66.04 -28.76
CA ILE A 492 -37.45 65.42 -29.14
C ILE A 492 -38.58 66.45 -29.15
N GLN A 493 -38.62 67.35 -28.16
CA GLN A 493 -39.71 68.33 -27.98
C GLN A 493 -39.86 69.28 -29.18
N ASP A 494 -38.74 69.70 -29.78
CA ASP A 494 -38.74 70.50 -31.02
C ASP A 494 -39.37 69.75 -32.21
N GLN A 495 -39.09 68.45 -32.35
CA GLN A 495 -39.51 67.66 -33.50
C GLN A 495 -41.00 67.24 -33.46
N VAL A 496 -41.62 67.13 -32.26
CA VAL A 496 -43.07 66.88 -32.12
C VAL A 496 -43.88 68.02 -32.74
N SER A 497 -43.42 69.26 -32.54
CA SER A 497 -44.08 70.49 -32.98
C SER A 497 -44.17 70.63 -34.51
N GLU A 498 -43.34 69.91 -35.25
CA GLU A 498 -43.38 69.84 -36.73
C GLU A 498 -44.43 68.83 -37.22
N LEU A 499 -44.53 67.68 -36.56
CA LEU A 499 -45.43 66.58 -36.92
C LEU A 499 -46.91 66.92 -36.76
N GLU A 500 -47.28 67.70 -35.75
CA GLU A 500 -48.67 68.12 -35.56
C GLU A 500 -49.23 68.91 -36.77
N ARG A 501 -48.37 69.62 -37.50
CA ARG A 501 -48.77 70.39 -38.70
C ARG A 501 -49.16 69.52 -39.89
N GLN A 502 -48.75 68.25 -39.91
CA GLN A 502 -48.99 67.31 -41.01
C GLN A 502 -50.26 66.44 -40.81
N ARG A 503 -51.12 66.77 -39.83
CA ARG A 503 -52.30 65.97 -39.43
C ARG A 503 -51.98 64.51 -39.03
N ALA A 504 -50.76 64.26 -38.55
CA ALA A 504 -50.42 62.98 -37.91
C ALA A 504 -51.41 62.64 -36.76
N ARG A 505 -51.99 63.66 -36.11
CA ARG A 505 -53.03 63.56 -35.07
C ARG A 505 -54.34 62.88 -35.53
N ASP A 506 -54.58 62.67 -36.82
CA ASP A 506 -55.83 62.07 -37.36
C ASP A 506 -55.71 60.55 -37.66
N ARG A 507 -54.48 60.03 -37.80
CA ARG A 507 -54.20 58.62 -38.17
C ARG A 507 -53.19 57.95 -37.23
N ALA A 508 -52.21 58.71 -36.74
CA ALA A 508 -51.26 58.32 -35.70
C ALA A 508 -51.56 59.06 -34.38
N ALA A 509 -52.86 59.28 -34.10
CA ALA A 509 -53.37 60.03 -32.94
C ALA A 509 -52.80 59.50 -31.63
N THR A 510 -52.86 58.17 -31.47
CA THR A 510 -52.37 57.45 -30.30
C THR A 510 -50.86 57.53 -30.20
N GLN A 511 -50.11 57.36 -31.30
CA GLN A 511 -48.65 57.47 -31.30
C GLN A 511 -48.16 58.87 -30.96
N LEU A 512 -48.77 59.93 -31.51
CA LEU A 512 -48.34 61.31 -31.22
C LEU A 512 -48.72 61.72 -29.78
N THR A 513 -49.90 61.32 -29.30
CA THR A 513 -50.29 61.50 -27.90
C THR A 513 -49.43 60.64 -26.96
N ASN A 514 -49.05 59.43 -27.38
CA ASN A 514 -48.10 58.59 -26.65
C ASN A 514 -46.70 59.19 -26.67
N VAL A 515 -46.24 59.84 -27.75
CA VAL A 515 -44.95 60.54 -27.76
C VAL A 515 -44.97 61.71 -26.78
N GLN A 516 -46.05 62.49 -26.72
CA GLN A 516 -46.24 63.54 -25.72
C GLN A 516 -46.29 62.99 -24.30
N LYS A 517 -47.07 61.92 -24.07
CA LYS A 517 -47.12 61.23 -22.78
C LYS A 517 -45.78 60.58 -22.42
N LEU A 518 -45.03 60.03 -23.36
CA LEU A 518 -43.71 59.43 -23.12
C LEU A 518 -42.64 60.50 -22.84
N VAL A 519 -42.79 61.74 -23.34
CA VAL A 519 -42.00 62.88 -22.86
C VAL A 519 -42.31 63.16 -21.38
N GLU A 520 -43.60 63.21 -21.00
CA GLU A 520 -44.02 63.44 -19.61
C GLU A 520 -43.62 62.28 -18.67
N ASP A 521 -43.84 61.03 -19.07
CA ASP A 521 -43.43 59.83 -18.36
C ASP A 521 -41.88 59.74 -18.28
N THR A 522 -41.12 60.17 -19.31
CA THR A 522 -39.65 60.26 -19.22
C THR A 522 -39.20 61.34 -18.24
N GLN A 523 -39.84 62.52 -18.24
CA GLN A 523 -39.57 63.56 -17.23
C GLN A 523 -39.87 63.07 -15.81
N LYS A 524 -40.94 62.28 -15.65
CA LYS A 524 -41.31 61.66 -14.38
C LYS A 524 -40.30 60.60 -13.93
N LEU A 525 -39.91 59.67 -14.82
CA LEU A 525 -38.87 58.66 -14.54
C LEU A 525 -37.52 59.28 -14.19
N LEU A 526 -37.17 60.44 -14.78
CA LEU A 526 -36.00 61.23 -14.38
C LEU A 526 -36.13 61.80 -12.96
N ALA A 527 -37.30 62.33 -12.59
CA ALA A 527 -37.56 62.79 -11.22
C ALA A 527 -37.58 61.65 -10.19
N GLU A 528 -37.99 60.45 -10.61
CA GLU A 528 -38.06 59.22 -9.81
C GLU A 528 -36.73 58.42 -9.84
N ASN A 529 -35.66 58.96 -10.43
CA ASN A 529 -34.32 58.35 -10.56
C ASN A 529 -34.23 57.02 -11.33
N GLN A 530 -35.28 56.66 -12.06
CA GLN A 530 -35.35 55.50 -12.96
C GLN A 530 -34.60 55.78 -14.27
N ASN A 531 -33.35 56.23 -14.15
CA ASN A 531 -32.60 56.89 -15.21
C ASN A 531 -32.28 55.99 -16.42
N ARG A 532 -32.03 54.69 -16.22
CA ARG A 532 -31.90 53.72 -17.32
C ARG A 532 -33.19 53.58 -18.13
N GLU A 533 -34.32 53.53 -17.44
CA GLU A 533 -35.64 53.43 -18.06
C GLU A 533 -36.02 54.76 -18.71
N ALA A 534 -35.65 55.90 -18.12
CA ALA A 534 -35.77 57.22 -18.75
C ALA A 534 -34.87 57.38 -19.98
N ALA A 535 -33.65 56.81 -20.01
CA ALA A 535 -32.81 56.84 -21.20
C ALA A 535 -33.35 55.94 -22.31
N GLN A 536 -33.84 54.75 -21.95
CA GLN A 536 -34.57 53.88 -22.88
C GLN A 536 -35.88 54.52 -23.32
N MET A 537 -36.58 55.28 -22.47
CA MET A 537 -37.82 55.96 -22.81
C MET A 537 -37.57 57.24 -23.61
N ALA A 538 -36.48 57.98 -23.40
CA ALA A 538 -36.05 59.08 -24.28
C ALA A 538 -35.62 58.55 -25.66
N ALA A 539 -34.77 57.51 -25.70
CA ALA A 539 -34.37 56.86 -26.95
C ALA A 539 -35.58 56.23 -27.66
N LYS A 540 -36.50 55.60 -26.91
CA LYS A 540 -37.79 55.14 -27.42
C LYS A 540 -38.59 56.33 -27.93
N THR A 541 -38.76 57.43 -27.19
CA THR A 541 -39.57 58.58 -27.63
C THR A 541 -39.00 59.23 -28.89
N ARG A 542 -37.68 59.31 -29.03
CA ARG A 542 -37.00 59.73 -30.28
C ARG A 542 -37.27 58.75 -31.41
N ALA A 543 -37.20 57.45 -31.15
CA ALA A 543 -37.55 56.41 -32.11
C ALA A 543 -39.07 56.25 -32.34
N GLU A 544 -39.92 56.74 -31.44
CA GLU A 544 -41.38 56.79 -31.53
C GLU A 544 -41.82 58.05 -32.29
N LEU A 545 -41.02 59.11 -32.29
CA LEU A 545 -41.19 60.34 -33.07
C LEU A 545 -40.67 60.16 -34.50
N GLU A 546 -39.46 59.63 -34.67
CA GLU A 546 -39.00 59.12 -35.96
C GLU A 546 -39.83 57.91 -36.40
N ASN A 547 -40.56 57.22 -35.52
CA ASN A 547 -41.69 56.39 -35.94
C ASN A 547 -42.84 57.28 -36.44
N VAL A 548 -43.41 58.24 -35.72
CA VAL A 548 -44.55 59.02 -36.27
C VAL A 548 -44.25 59.63 -37.66
N LYS A 549 -42.98 59.92 -38.00
CA LYS A 549 -42.50 60.11 -39.40
C LYS A 549 -42.39 58.80 -40.20
N GLN A 550 -41.57 57.85 -39.75
CA GLN A 550 -41.41 56.53 -40.37
C GLN A 550 -42.65 55.65 -40.22
N GLU A 551 -42.99 55.05 -39.08
CA GLU A 551 -44.22 54.30 -38.68
C GLU A 551 -45.53 54.62 -39.42
N LEU A 552 -45.79 55.84 -39.91
CA LEU A 552 -46.75 56.03 -41.01
C LEU A 552 -46.27 55.29 -42.29
N ALA A 553 -45.25 55.81 -42.97
CA ALA A 553 -44.48 55.11 -44.02
C ALA A 553 -43.81 53.76 -43.64
N ARG A 554 -43.87 53.28 -42.37
CA ARG A 554 -43.11 52.13 -41.84
C ARG A 554 -43.97 51.12 -41.12
N ILE A 555 -45.16 51.36 -40.57
CA ILE A 555 -46.08 50.22 -40.34
C ILE A 555 -46.55 49.75 -41.71
N SER A 556 -46.84 50.67 -42.65
CA SER A 556 -47.11 50.32 -44.05
C SER A 556 -46.00 49.46 -44.66
N ASN A 557 -44.74 49.92 -44.67
CA ASN A 557 -43.62 49.13 -45.20
C ASN A 557 -43.17 47.96 -44.30
N LYS A 558 -43.26 48.04 -42.96
CA LYS A 558 -42.82 46.96 -42.04
C LYS A 558 -43.83 45.83 -42.01
N LYS A 559 -45.14 46.08 -41.92
CA LYS A 559 -46.15 45.01 -41.97
C LYS A 559 -46.10 44.28 -43.31
N ARG A 560 -45.97 45.04 -44.41
CA ARG A 560 -45.66 44.50 -45.73
C ARG A 560 -44.36 43.69 -45.73
N ASN A 561 -43.23 44.24 -45.29
CA ASN A 561 -41.93 43.54 -45.31
C ASN A 561 -41.86 42.34 -44.34
N GLU A 562 -42.58 42.36 -43.22
CA GLU A 562 -42.70 41.24 -42.29
C GLU A 562 -43.51 40.10 -42.92
N ALA A 563 -44.66 40.41 -43.54
CA ALA A 563 -45.45 39.41 -44.26
C ALA A 563 -44.70 38.87 -45.49
N ASP A 564 -43.97 39.73 -46.21
CA ASP A 564 -43.10 39.36 -47.35
C ASP A 564 -41.95 38.45 -46.88
N PHE A 565 -41.29 38.78 -45.75
CA PHE A 565 -40.24 37.97 -45.15
C PHE A 565 -40.76 36.62 -44.63
N MET A 566 -41.93 36.59 -43.98
CA MET A 566 -42.61 35.35 -43.59
C MET A 566 -42.86 34.46 -44.80
N ILE A 567 -43.47 35.01 -45.85
CA ILE A 567 -43.79 34.28 -47.08
C ILE A 567 -42.51 33.78 -47.76
N ARG A 568 -41.47 34.59 -47.92
CA ARG A 568 -40.20 34.17 -48.56
C ARG A 568 -39.41 33.13 -47.77
N ARG A 569 -39.37 33.23 -46.43
CA ARG A 569 -38.69 32.22 -45.58
C ARG A 569 -39.47 30.91 -45.53
N LEU A 570 -40.79 30.98 -45.68
CA LEU A 570 -41.61 29.80 -45.96
C LEU A 570 -41.30 29.26 -47.37
N GLU A 571 -41.43 30.02 -48.45
CA GLU A 571 -41.28 29.59 -49.87
C GLU A 571 -39.90 29.00 -50.29
N GLY A 572 -39.00 28.68 -49.35
CA GLY A 572 -37.69 28.08 -49.61
C GLY A 572 -36.66 29.08 -50.13
N GLY A 573 -36.99 30.38 -50.11
CA GLY A 573 -36.14 31.47 -50.58
C GLY A 573 -34.93 31.69 -49.68
N ALA A 574 -33.88 30.90 -49.88
CA ALA A 574 -32.60 31.05 -49.20
C ALA A 574 -31.98 32.43 -49.49
N SER A 575 -32.18 33.37 -48.57
CA SER A 575 -31.60 34.71 -48.63
C SER A 575 -30.15 34.67 -48.15
N ALA A 576 -29.23 34.58 -49.11
CA ALA A 576 -27.80 34.61 -48.83
C ALA A 576 -27.38 35.97 -48.21
N THR A 577 -27.01 35.96 -46.93
CA THR A 577 -26.22 37.04 -46.32
C THR A 577 -24.73 36.81 -46.62
N PRO A 578 -23.95 37.87 -46.92
CA PRO A 578 -22.60 37.71 -47.44
C PRO A 578 -21.58 37.31 -46.37
N ALA A 579 -20.91 36.17 -46.57
CA ALA A 579 -19.77 35.75 -45.75
C ALA A 579 -18.45 36.29 -46.31
N ALA A 580 -17.66 36.97 -45.48
CA ALA A 580 -16.40 37.60 -45.88
C ALA A 580 -15.16 36.80 -45.43
N GLY A 581 -14.61 35.98 -46.34
CA GLY A 581 -13.25 35.40 -46.26
C GLY A 581 -13.05 34.25 -45.24
N GLY A 582 -12.34 33.16 -45.57
CA GLY A 582 -11.77 32.76 -46.86
C GLY A 582 -10.88 31.51 -46.75
N ARG A 583 -10.35 31.03 -47.90
CA ARG A 583 -9.45 29.87 -48.08
C ARG A 583 -10.04 28.47 -47.77
N GLY A 584 -10.36 27.70 -48.82
CA GLY A 584 -10.32 26.22 -48.82
C GLY A 584 -9.02 25.73 -49.49
N PRO A 585 -9.02 24.65 -50.29
CA PRO A 585 -10.05 23.61 -50.48
C PRO A 585 -9.48 22.15 -50.53
N ARG A 586 -10.33 21.11 -50.67
CA ARG A 586 -10.14 19.96 -51.62
C ARG A 586 -11.18 18.81 -51.49
N VAL A 587 -11.58 18.26 -52.66
CA VAL A 587 -11.78 16.79 -52.96
C VAL A 587 -13.04 16.09 -52.36
N LEU A 588 -13.83 15.25 -53.07
CA LEU A 588 -13.85 14.79 -54.48
C LEU A 588 -15.26 14.30 -54.92
N GLY A 589 -15.58 14.36 -56.22
CA GLY A 589 -16.48 13.43 -56.93
C GLY A 589 -18.02 13.68 -56.84
N THR A 590 -18.86 13.25 -57.79
CA THR A 590 -18.65 12.67 -59.15
C THR A 590 -19.94 12.81 -60.00
N ASN A 591 -19.80 13.11 -61.29
CA ASN A 591 -20.73 12.80 -62.41
C ASN A 591 -22.16 13.46 -62.36
N GLU A 592 -22.91 13.65 -63.46
CA GLU A 592 -22.73 13.24 -64.85
C GLU A 592 -23.42 14.21 -65.86
N SER A 593 -22.71 14.50 -66.97
CA SER A 593 -23.21 14.57 -68.36
C SER A 593 -24.22 15.65 -68.85
N PRO A 594 -24.27 15.93 -70.19
CA PRO A 594 -24.33 17.34 -70.64
C PRO A 594 -25.38 17.70 -71.71
N GLY A 595 -25.51 19.00 -71.98
CA GLY A 595 -26.12 19.60 -73.17
C GLY A 595 -25.56 21.01 -73.44
N GLY A 596 -25.39 21.39 -74.71
CA GLY A 596 -24.93 22.73 -75.13
C GLY A 596 -26.09 23.71 -75.37
N SER A 597 -25.89 24.86 -76.02
CA SER A 597 -24.66 25.49 -76.55
C SER A 597 -24.92 27.00 -76.76
N ASP A 598 -23.88 27.75 -77.17
CA ASP A 598 -23.99 29.05 -77.88
C ASP A 598 -24.56 30.26 -77.10
N LEU A 599 -24.39 31.52 -77.51
CA LEU A 599 -23.23 32.27 -78.03
C LEU A 599 -23.53 33.78 -77.86
N ASN A 600 -22.58 34.66 -78.24
CA ASN A 600 -22.71 36.12 -78.34
C ASN A 600 -22.78 36.88 -76.98
N ASN A 601 -22.23 38.10 -76.83
CA ASN A 601 -21.55 38.97 -77.80
C ASN A 601 -20.32 39.66 -77.20
N LYS A 602 -19.44 40.17 -78.07
CA LYS A 602 -18.26 41.01 -77.75
C LYS A 602 -18.57 42.51 -77.88
N GLU A 603 -17.50 43.32 -77.73
CA GLU A 603 -17.27 44.66 -78.35
C GLU A 603 -17.98 45.86 -77.70
N MET A 604 -17.36 47.03 -77.45
CA MET A 604 -15.95 47.55 -77.52
C MET A 604 -15.67 48.36 -76.23
N MET A 605 -14.47 48.56 -75.66
CA MET A 605 -13.12 48.99 -76.12
C MET A 605 -12.92 50.50 -76.42
N PHE A 606 -12.20 51.18 -75.49
CA PHE A 606 -11.29 52.34 -75.67
C PHE A 606 -11.85 53.72 -76.14
N ASP A 607 -11.23 54.90 -75.89
CA ASP A 607 -9.92 55.19 -75.26
C ASP A 607 -9.76 56.56 -74.53
N SER A 608 -8.70 56.66 -73.71
CA SER A 608 -7.75 57.77 -73.40
C SER A 608 -8.16 59.25 -73.10
N GLN A 609 -7.71 59.73 -71.91
CA GLN A 609 -6.88 60.96 -71.65
C GLN A 609 -7.48 62.40 -71.93
N GLU A 610 -7.09 63.52 -71.27
CA GLU A 610 -6.09 63.79 -70.20
C GLU A 610 -6.31 65.12 -69.41
N LEU A 611 -5.52 65.34 -68.34
CA LEU A 611 -5.27 66.57 -67.54
C LEU A 611 -6.43 67.22 -66.72
N ALA A 612 -6.19 68.01 -65.65
CA ALA A 612 -5.20 67.97 -64.56
C ALA A 612 -5.46 69.08 -63.49
N ALA A 613 -4.86 68.90 -62.29
CA ALA A 613 -4.60 69.87 -61.19
C ALA A 613 -5.75 70.26 -60.21
N GLY A 614 -5.48 70.13 -58.89
CA GLY A 614 -6.41 70.51 -57.82
C GLY A 614 -6.22 69.84 -56.44
N LEU A 615 -4.98 69.74 -55.93
CA LEU A 615 -4.65 69.21 -54.57
C LEU A 615 -5.03 70.22 -53.45
N PRO A 616 -5.08 69.86 -52.13
CA PRO A 616 -4.58 68.65 -51.42
C PRO A 616 -5.69 67.82 -50.70
N ALA A 617 -5.65 66.49 -50.65
CA ALA A 617 -4.70 65.58 -49.98
C ALA A 617 -4.84 65.50 -48.43
N ARG A 618 -5.18 64.30 -47.94
CA ARG A 618 -4.77 63.77 -46.62
C ARG A 618 -4.64 62.25 -46.71
N GLU A 619 -3.55 61.71 -46.19
CA GLU A 619 -3.14 60.32 -46.45
C GLU A 619 -3.65 59.33 -45.40
N SER A 620 -3.91 58.09 -45.81
CA SER A 620 -3.97 56.93 -44.91
C SER A 620 -2.54 56.44 -44.64
N VAL A 621 -1.86 57.08 -43.67
CA VAL A 621 -0.47 56.75 -43.31
C VAL A 621 -0.37 55.34 -42.73
N VAL A 622 0.50 54.51 -43.30
CA VAL A 622 0.91 53.24 -42.71
C VAL A 622 2.02 53.49 -41.69
N VAL A 623 1.78 53.13 -40.43
CA VAL A 623 2.80 53.05 -39.37
C VAL A 623 2.85 51.58 -38.95
N ALA A 624 3.72 50.77 -39.55
CA ALA A 624 5.12 50.61 -39.15
C ALA A 624 5.29 50.03 -37.73
N GLN A 625 5.30 48.71 -37.63
CA GLN A 625 5.97 48.01 -36.53
C GLN A 625 7.40 47.68 -36.96
N VAL A 626 8.38 48.21 -36.24
CA VAL A 626 9.82 47.94 -36.43
C VAL A 626 10.30 47.04 -35.30
N SER A 627 11.11 46.04 -35.63
CA SER A 627 11.64 45.04 -34.68
C SER A 627 13.02 45.43 -34.12
N ILE A 628 13.28 45.07 -32.86
CA ILE A 628 14.58 44.78 -32.19
C ILE A 628 14.22 44.35 -30.75
N GLY A 629 14.85 43.36 -30.10
CA GLY A 629 15.85 42.40 -30.58
C GLY A 629 16.79 41.90 -29.45
N ALA A 630 16.65 40.64 -29.02
CA ALA A 630 17.59 39.95 -28.13
C ALA A 630 17.60 38.43 -28.41
N ASN A 631 18.75 37.78 -28.23
CA ASN A 631 19.10 36.40 -28.63
C ASN A 631 20.11 35.83 -27.59
N PRO A 632 20.62 34.57 -27.63
CA PRO A 632 20.37 33.41 -28.51
C PRO A 632 19.68 32.25 -27.73
N THR A 633 19.87 30.92 -27.82
CA THR A 633 20.85 29.95 -28.42
C THR A 633 20.20 28.55 -28.31
N ALA A 634 20.39 27.52 -29.16
CA ALA A 634 20.80 27.37 -30.57
C ALA A 634 20.46 25.91 -31.05
N GLN A 635 20.47 25.68 -32.38
CA GLN A 635 20.83 24.46 -33.16
C GLN A 635 20.68 23.05 -32.53
N GLY A 636 20.27 21.98 -33.22
CA GLY A 636 20.13 21.59 -34.64
C GLY A 636 20.13 20.04 -34.69
N TYR A 637 19.72 19.29 -35.72
CA TYR A 637 19.65 19.49 -37.17
C TYR A 637 18.54 18.60 -37.78
N GLU A 638 17.98 18.97 -38.93
CA GLU A 638 17.22 18.05 -39.80
C GLU A 638 18.16 17.19 -40.68
N GLY A 639 17.70 16.02 -41.15
CA GLY A 639 18.61 14.97 -41.64
C GLY A 639 18.12 14.00 -42.74
N ASN A 640 17.21 14.41 -43.63
CA ASN A 640 16.79 13.68 -44.86
C ASN A 640 16.27 12.23 -44.74
N ASP A 641 14.98 12.03 -45.04
CA ASP A 641 14.50 10.77 -45.59
C ASP A 641 15.18 10.44 -46.93
N LYS A 642 15.76 9.23 -47.06
CA LYS A 642 16.02 8.59 -48.35
C LYS A 642 15.75 7.09 -48.30
N ASN A 643 14.95 6.63 -49.25
CA ASN A 643 14.70 5.22 -49.54
C ASN A 643 16.00 4.40 -49.63
N LEU A 644 16.08 3.30 -48.88
CA LEU A 644 16.92 2.16 -49.24
C LEU A 644 16.15 0.85 -49.01
N SER A 645 16.13 0.04 -50.06
CA SER A 645 15.34 -1.20 -50.17
C SER A 645 16.01 -2.41 -49.52
N ASN A 646 15.19 -3.40 -49.15
CA ASN A 646 15.49 -4.84 -49.18
C ASN A 646 16.92 -5.27 -48.83
N ARG A 647 17.13 -5.73 -47.59
CA ARG A 647 18.10 -6.79 -47.29
C ARG A 647 17.42 -7.98 -46.61
N ARG A 648 17.50 -9.14 -47.27
CA ARG A 648 17.27 -10.46 -46.67
C ARG A 648 18.45 -10.84 -45.78
N LEU A 649 18.22 -11.85 -44.93
CA LEU A 649 19.13 -12.88 -44.38
C LEU A 649 19.10 -12.94 -42.84
N PRO A 650 19.27 -14.13 -42.22
CA PRO A 650 18.83 -15.46 -42.65
C PRO A 650 17.83 -16.07 -41.66
N GLY A 651 17.18 -17.19 -42.02
CA GLY A 651 16.28 -17.90 -41.11
C GLY A 651 16.97 -19.05 -40.36
N GLY A 652 16.37 -19.49 -39.26
CA GLY A 652 16.63 -20.81 -38.68
C GLY A 652 16.95 -20.85 -37.19
N THR A 653 15.92 -21.11 -36.38
CA THR A 653 15.88 -22.33 -35.52
C THR A 653 14.43 -22.72 -35.31
N TYR A 654 14.11 -23.99 -35.52
CA TYR A 654 12.82 -24.55 -35.15
C TYR A 654 12.78 -24.77 -33.63
N MET A 655 11.63 -24.57 -32.99
CA MET A 655 11.29 -25.31 -31.78
C MET A 655 10.26 -26.39 -32.14
N THR A 656 10.43 -27.55 -31.51
CA THR A 656 9.82 -28.82 -31.90
C THR A 656 8.48 -29.07 -31.24
N ASP A 657 7.60 -29.77 -31.93
CA ASP A 657 6.31 -30.22 -31.39
C ASP A 657 6.44 -31.04 -30.10
N GLY A 658 5.63 -30.70 -29.10
CA GLY A 658 5.32 -31.53 -27.94
C GLY A 658 3.98 -32.24 -28.15
N PRO A 659 3.79 -33.49 -27.69
CA PRO A 659 2.74 -34.37 -28.21
C PRO A 659 1.32 -33.97 -27.78
N ALA A 660 0.36 -34.20 -28.68
CA ALA A 660 -1.06 -33.94 -28.45
C ALA A 660 -1.64 -34.81 -27.33
N GLY A 661 -2.16 -34.17 -26.28
CA GLY A 661 -3.01 -34.81 -25.28
C GLY A 661 -4.38 -35.17 -25.86
N SER A 662 -4.82 -36.40 -25.65
CA SER A 662 -6.05 -36.97 -26.22
C SER A 662 -7.32 -36.28 -25.70
N GLN A 663 -8.22 -35.88 -26.62
CA GLN A 663 -9.60 -35.53 -26.28
C GLN A 663 -10.40 -36.76 -25.81
N PRO A 664 -11.17 -36.68 -24.72
CA PRO A 664 -12.30 -37.56 -24.47
C PRO A 664 -13.59 -36.97 -25.06
N ASN A 665 -14.32 -37.76 -25.85
CA ASN A 665 -15.68 -37.44 -26.30
C ASN A 665 -16.67 -37.52 -25.11
N PRO A 666 -17.57 -36.55 -24.90
CA PRO A 666 -18.76 -36.72 -24.10
C PRO A 666 -19.98 -37.10 -24.96
N GLU A 667 -20.65 -38.21 -24.65
CA GLU A 667 -21.94 -38.56 -25.26
C GLU A 667 -23.09 -37.66 -24.75
N PRO A 668 -24.16 -37.45 -25.55
CA PRO A 668 -25.22 -36.49 -25.21
C PRO A 668 -26.30 -37.10 -24.30
N GLY A 669 -26.35 -36.73 -23.01
CA GLY A 669 -27.37 -37.34 -22.13
C GLY A 669 -27.50 -36.91 -20.67
N ALA A 670 -27.46 -35.61 -20.33
CA ALA A 670 -27.86 -35.16 -18.98
C ALA A 670 -28.63 -33.82 -18.99
N LYS A 671 -29.83 -33.81 -18.40
CA LYS A 671 -30.53 -32.58 -18.02
C LYS A 671 -30.40 -32.38 -16.51
N THR A 672 -29.87 -31.25 -16.10
CA THR A 672 -29.98 -30.74 -14.73
C THR A 672 -29.93 -29.22 -14.80
N GLY A 673 -30.86 -28.53 -14.13
CA GLY A 673 -31.03 -27.09 -14.28
C GLY A 673 -30.10 -26.29 -13.37
N MET A 674 -29.61 -25.14 -13.85
CA MET A 674 -29.13 -24.06 -13.00
C MET A 674 -29.99 -22.82 -13.20
N ILE A 675 -30.15 -22.06 -12.11
CA ILE A 675 -31.01 -20.88 -12.03
C ILE A 675 -30.27 -19.68 -12.62
N ILE A 676 -30.99 -18.84 -13.38
CA ILE A 676 -30.43 -17.62 -13.97
C ILE A 676 -30.28 -16.55 -12.88
N GLY A 677 -29.03 -16.34 -12.45
CA GLY A 677 -28.65 -15.27 -11.52
C GLY A 677 -28.52 -13.91 -12.20
N THR A 678 -28.99 -12.88 -11.50
CA THR A 678 -29.05 -11.44 -11.82
C THR A 678 -28.00 -10.84 -12.78
N ARG A 679 -28.53 -10.09 -13.74
CA ARG A 679 -27.89 -9.20 -14.74
C ARG A 679 -27.21 -7.98 -14.10
N PRO A 680 -26.02 -7.54 -14.57
CA PRO A 680 -25.48 -6.20 -14.27
C PRO A 680 -26.17 -5.12 -15.12
N GLU A 681 -26.42 -3.96 -14.53
CA GLU A 681 -27.24 -2.88 -15.12
C GLU A 681 -26.52 -2.09 -16.25
N PRO A 682 -27.26 -1.46 -17.18
CA PRO A 682 -26.68 -0.67 -18.27
C PRO A 682 -26.16 0.69 -17.79
N THR A 683 -25.00 1.10 -18.31
CA THR A 683 -24.47 2.45 -18.10
C THR A 683 -25.32 3.51 -18.82
N ILE A 684 -25.73 4.53 -18.08
CA ILE A 684 -26.47 5.68 -18.61
C ILE A 684 -25.50 6.59 -19.40
N ARG A 685 -25.93 7.05 -20.58
CA ARG A 685 -25.21 8.10 -21.34
C ARG A 685 -25.44 9.48 -20.72
N THR A 686 -24.67 9.85 -19.70
CA THR A 686 -24.48 11.28 -19.38
C THR A 686 -23.56 11.91 -20.43
N ARG A 687 -24.04 12.98 -21.08
CA ARG A 687 -23.32 13.65 -22.18
C ARG A 687 -22.74 14.98 -21.70
N ASP A 688 -21.85 14.91 -20.71
CA ASP A 688 -21.20 16.10 -20.16
C ASP A 688 -19.69 15.95 -19.96
N ARG A 689 -19.06 17.10 -19.69
CA ARG A 689 -17.61 17.32 -19.73
C ARG A 689 -16.90 16.65 -18.54
N ALA A 690 -15.66 16.21 -18.76
CA ALA A 690 -14.90 15.46 -17.77
C ALA A 690 -14.32 16.34 -16.63
N GLU A 691 -14.51 15.89 -15.39
CA GLU A 691 -13.67 16.18 -14.23
C GLU A 691 -13.75 15.00 -13.23
N GLY A 692 -12.89 14.95 -12.20
CA GLY A 692 -12.36 13.67 -11.70
C GLY A 692 -12.78 13.16 -10.31
N ALA A 693 -12.96 11.83 -10.26
CA ALA A 693 -12.63 10.89 -9.17
C ALA A 693 -13.38 10.95 -7.81
N GLY A 694 -13.36 9.80 -7.11
CA GLY A 694 -13.63 9.68 -5.66
C GLY A 694 -14.90 8.92 -5.26
N SER A 695 -14.79 7.62 -5.02
CA SER A 695 -15.84 6.81 -4.37
C SER A 695 -15.61 6.66 -2.87
N ASN A 696 -16.67 6.55 -2.08
CA ASN A 696 -16.95 5.40 -1.19
C ASN A 696 -18.11 5.67 -0.22
N ALA A 697 -19.09 4.76 -0.19
CA ALA A 697 -20.00 4.52 0.93
C ALA A 697 -20.55 3.09 0.79
N SER A 698 -20.69 2.37 1.90
CA SER A 698 -21.02 0.93 1.92
C SER A 698 -22.46 0.65 2.32
N TYR A 699 -22.87 -0.62 2.19
CA TYR A 699 -23.88 -1.24 3.07
C TYR A 699 -23.49 -1.02 4.56
N GLU A 700 -24.37 -1.04 5.55
CA GLU A 700 -25.72 -1.63 5.64
C GLU A 700 -26.58 -0.86 6.69
N GLY A 701 -27.90 -1.05 6.71
CA GLY A 701 -28.75 -0.53 7.80
C GLY A 701 -30.25 -0.52 7.48
N SER A 702 -31.05 -1.27 8.25
CA SER A 702 -32.49 -1.43 8.01
C SER A 702 -33.36 -0.60 8.98
N GLY A 703 -34.39 0.07 8.44
CA GLY A 703 -35.57 0.47 9.23
C GLY A 703 -35.97 1.94 9.22
N ALA A 704 -36.68 2.40 8.18
CA ALA A 704 -37.62 3.52 8.28
C ALA A 704 -38.74 3.41 7.21
N PRO A 705 -40.03 3.55 7.56
CA PRO A 705 -41.11 3.69 6.58
C PRO A 705 -41.13 5.11 5.99
N GLY A 706 -41.35 5.23 4.67
CA GLY A 706 -41.26 6.51 3.96
C GLY A 706 -42.53 7.38 4.00
N PRO A 707 -42.43 8.69 3.69
CA PRO A 707 -43.59 9.56 3.50
C PRO A 707 -43.64 10.24 2.11
N PHE A 708 -44.55 9.80 1.25
CA PHE A 708 -45.19 10.67 0.26
C PHE A 708 -46.66 10.86 0.67
N VAL A 709 -46.89 11.83 1.55
CA VAL A 709 -48.24 12.14 2.07
C VAL A 709 -49.04 12.88 1.00
N ALA A 710 -50.15 12.28 0.56
CA ALA A 710 -51.10 12.95 -0.32
C ALA A 710 -51.74 14.15 0.37
N ARG A 711 -51.86 15.28 -0.35
CA ARG A 711 -52.57 16.46 0.13
C ARG A 711 -54.09 16.20 0.04
N PRO A 712 -54.86 16.35 1.12
CA PRO A 712 -56.25 15.89 1.15
C PRO A 712 -57.20 16.81 0.36
N ALA A 713 -58.32 16.24 -0.07
CA ALA A 713 -59.40 16.99 -0.74
C ALA A 713 -60.20 17.86 0.25
N ALA A 714 -60.64 19.03 -0.22
CA ALA A 714 -61.68 19.82 0.44
C ALA A 714 -63.07 19.45 -0.13
N PRO A 715 -64.15 19.51 0.66
CA PRO A 715 -65.44 18.91 0.32
C PRO A 715 -66.30 19.77 -0.61
N GLN A 716 -67.23 19.10 -1.33
CA GLN A 716 -68.40 19.76 -1.92
C GLN A 716 -69.43 20.12 -0.84
N GLY A 717 -70.05 21.30 -0.94
CA GLY A 717 -71.23 21.64 -0.15
C GLY A 717 -71.60 23.13 -0.18
N GLY A 718 -72.84 23.43 -0.54
CA GLY A 718 -73.42 24.79 -0.49
C GLY A 718 -73.52 25.49 -1.84
N ALA A 719 -74.75 25.64 -2.34
CA ALA A 719 -75.06 26.45 -3.52
C ALA A 719 -76.02 27.57 -3.14
N GLN A 720 -75.85 28.78 -3.71
CA GLN A 720 -76.97 29.66 -4.09
C GLN A 720 -76.55 30.92 -4.86
N ALA A 721 -77.56 31.54 -5.48
CA ALA A 721 -77.65 32.93 -5.94
C ALA A 721 -76.80 33.38 -7.15
N MET A 722 -77.53 33.66 -8.23
CA MET A 722 -77.10 34.28 -9.49
C MET A 722 -76.53 35.70 -9.32
N SER A 723 -75.76 36.13 -10.32
CA SER A 723 -76.05 37.41 -10.97
C SER A 723 -75.69 37.36 -12.45
N VAL A 724 -76.51 37.98 -13.30
CA VAL A 724 -76.24 38.17 -14.73
C VAL A 724 -75.94 39.65 -14.97
N GLY A 725 -74.72 39.92 -15.42
CA GLY A 725 -74.26 41.24 -15.82
C GLY A 725 -72.75 41.18 -16.06
N GLY A 726 -72.18 41.81 -17.08
CA GLY A 726 -72.80 42.72 -18.04
C GLY A 726 -71.78 43.81 -18.40
N GLY A 727 -70.82 43.47 -19.27
CA GLY A 727 -69.66 44.32 -19.49
C GLY A 727 -68.55 43.61 -20.27
N ALA A 728 -68.86 43.16 -21.49
CA ALA A 728 -67.84 42.66 -22.40
C ALA A 728 -67.04 43.83 -22.97
N THR A 729 -66.01 44.29 -22.25
CA THR A 729 -65.01 45.21 -22.80
C THR A 729 -64.25 44.51 -23.90
N ILE A 730 -64.44 44.98 -25.14
CA ILE A 730 -63.70 44.52 -26.32
C ILE A 730 -62.21 44.76 -26.05
N PRO A 731 -61.32 43.76 -26.19
CA PRO A 731 -59.89 43.95 -25.96
C PRO A 731 -59.30 44.92 -27.00
N ASP A 732 -58.43 45.81 -26.54
CA ASP A 732 -57.88 46.88 -27.37
C ASP A 732 -57.05 46.32 -28.54
N ALA A 733 -57.18 46.90 -29.73
CA ALA A 733 -56.71 46.31 -30.99
C ALA A 733 -55.19 46.11 -31.02
N ALA A 734 -54.43 46.99 -30.35
CA ALA A 734 -52.99 46.86 -30.19
C ALA A 734 -52.59 45.55 -29.47
N THR A 735 -53.38 45.11 -28.49
CA THR A 735 -53.07 43.93 -27.66
C THR A 735 -53.06 42.64 -28.47
N GLN A 736 -54.02 42.47 -29.39
CA GLN A 736 -54.04 41.33 -30.31
C GLN A 736 -52.90 41.42 -31.33
N ALA A 737 -52.59 42.64 -31.80
CA ALA A 737 -51.55 42.86 -32.81
C ALA A 737 -50.13 42.57 -32.32
N ASP A 738 -49.83 42.72 -31.01
CA ASP A 738 -48.53 42.35 -30.42
C ASP A 738 -48.47 40.89 -29.94
N GLN A 739 -49.60 40.29 -29.50
CA GLN A 739 -49.67 38.85 -29.24
C GLN A 739 -49.33 38.05 -30.51
N LEU A 740 -49.99 38.36 -31.64
CA LEU A 740 -49.70 37.79 -32.96
C LEU A 740 -48.21 37.92 -33.36
N ARG A 741 -47.55 39.05 -33.04
CA ARG A 741 -46.12 39.25 -33.34
C ARG A 741 -45.23 38.33 -32.50
N SER A 742 -45.55 38.15 -31.21
CA SER A 742 -44.77 37.28 -30.31
C SER A 742 -44.86 35.80 -30.71
N GLU A 743 -46.06 35.35 -31.11
CA GLU A 743 -46.28 34.00 -31.62
C GLU A 743 -45.49 33.80 -32.93
N VAL A 744 -45.68 34.66 -33.92
CA VAL A 744 -44.96 34.64 -35.22
C VAL A 744 -43.44 34.64 -35.04
N ALA A 745 -42.90 35.46 -34.14
CA ALA A 745 -41.46 35.49 -33.85
C ALA A 745 -40.96 34.12 -33.34
N SER A 746 -41.76 33.42 -32.53
CA SER A 746 -41.42 32.07 -32.07
C SER A 746 -41.45 31.04 -33.21
N ILE A 747 -42.40 31.13 -34.16
CA ILE A 747 -42.45 30.29 -35.37
C ILE A 747 -41.16 30.43 -36.16
N LEU A 748 -40.77 31.68 -36.45
CA LEU A 748 -39.60 32.01 -37.26
C LEU A 748 -38.26 31.78 -36.53
N SER A 749 -38.28 31.50 -35.23
CA SER A 749 -37.07 31.15 -34.47
C SER A 749 -36.72 29.65 -34.53
N ASP A 750 -37.70 28.77 -34.82
CA ASP A 750 -37.50 27.33 -34.94
C ASP A 750 -37.67 26.87 -36.40
N ASP A 751 -36.55 26.59 -37.06
CA ASP A 751 -36.53 26.05 -38.44
C ASP A 751 -37.23 24.68 -38.59
N ARG A 752 -37.69 24.04 -37.50
CA ARG A 752 -38.59 22.87 -37.57
C ARG A 752 -40.03 23.31 -37.83
N ARG A 753 -40.57 24.25 -37.04
CA ARG A 753 -41.93 24.81 -37.19
C ARG A 753 -42.18 25.38 -38.59
N VAL A 754 -41.20 26.13 -39.13
CA VAL A 754 -41.23 26.65 -40.51
C VAL A 754 -41.39 25.54 -41.56
N ARG A 755 -40.68 24.40 -41.39
CA ARG A 755 -40.76 23.25 -42.30
C ARG A 755 -42.08 22.48 -42.19
N ASP A 756 -42.67 22.38 -41.00
CA ASP A 756 -43.98 21.73 -40.83
C ASP A 756 -45.10 22.53 -41.53
N VAL A 757 -45.13 23.87 -41.41
CA VAL A 757 -46.08 24.73 -42.13
C VAL A 757 -46.03 24.48 -43.65
N LEU A 758 -44.82 24.43 -44.20
CA LEU A 758 -44.60 24.20 -45.64
C LEU A 758 -45.07 22.84 -46.14
N ALA A 759 -44.82 21.79 -45.35
CA ALA A 759 -45.16 20.43 -45.73
C ALA A 759 -46.68 20.17 -45.72
N TYR A 760 -47.48 20.99 -45.01
CA TYR A 760 -48.88 20.67 -44.69
C TYR A 760 -49.92 21.73 -45.03
N GLU A 761 -49.58 23.03 -45.13
CA GLU A 761 -50.54 24.13 -45.38
C GLU A 761 -50.15 25.09 -46.53
N PRO A 762 -49.65 24.62 -47.69
CA PRO A 762 -49.11 25.51 -48.74
C PRO A 762 -50.15 26.47 -49.35
N ALA A 763 -51.42 26.06 -49.48
CA ALA A 763 -52.49 26.91 -50.02
C ALA A 763 -52.85 28.11 -49.11
N SER A 764 -52.44 28.08 -47.84
CA SER A 764 -52.57 29.21 -46.92
C SER A 764 -51.50 30.28 -47.19
N ILE A 765 -50.33 29.90 -47.73
CA ILE A 765 -49.24 30.83 -48.11
C ILE A 765 -49.65 31.67 -49.33
N GLU A 766 -50.25 31.05 -50.37
CA GLU A 766 -50.71 31.79 -51.57
C GLU A 766 -51.76 32.87 -51.25
N ARG A 767 -52.65 32.60 -50.27
CA ARG A 767 -53.67 33.56 -49.84
C ARG A 767 -53.07 34.75 -49.09
N ALA A 768 -52.05 34.52 -48.25
CA ALA A 768 -51.28 35.60 -47.63
C ALA A 768 -50.54 36.45 -48.69
N ARG A 769 -50.06 35.81 -49.77
CA ARG A 769 -49.37 36.48 -50.89
C ARG A 769 -50.27 37.43 -51.68
N GLN A 770 -51.54 37.08 -51.93
CA GLN A 770 -52.50 37.98 -52.59
C GLN A 770 -52.75 39.24 -51.75
N LYS A 771 -52.93 39.10 -50.43
CA LYS A 771 -53.10 40.23 -49.50
C LYS A 771 -51.86 41.15 -49.42
N LEU A 772 -50.67 40.59 -49.63
CA LEU A 772 -49.42 41.36 -49.73
C LEU A 772 -49.41 42.31 -50.95
N GLU A 773 -49.92 41.86 -52.10
CA GLU A 773 -49.92 42.65 -53.33
C GLU A 773 -50.84 43.89 -53.25
N ASP A 774 -51.91 43.80 -52.47
CA ASP A 774 -52.81 44.93 -52.21
C ASP A 774 -52.20 45.96 -51.27
N ALA A 775 -51.43 45.53 -50.26
CA ALA A 775 -50.64 46.44 -49.42
C ALA A 775 -49.62 47.23 -50.28
N ASP A 776 -48.99 46.57 -51.25
CA ASP A 776 -47.95 47.17 -52.11
C ASP A 776 -48.46 48.23 -53.10
N LYS A 777 -49.76 48.23 -53.40
CA LYS A 777 -50.40 49.26 -54.21
C LYS A 777 -50.63 50.53 -53.38
N ALA A 778 -51.02 50.39 -52.11
CA ALA A 778 -51.28 51.51 -51.20
C ALA A 778 -50.00 52.22 -50.70
N ILE A 779 -48.88 51.51 -50.53
CA ILE A 779 -47.59 52.12 -50.15
C ILE A 779 -47.12 53.15 -51.17
N LYS A 780 -47.30 52.86 -52.47
CA LYS A 780 -46.78 53.68 -53.59
C LYS A 780 -47.50 55.02 -53.76
N THR A 781 -48.71 55.18 -53.20
CA THR A 781 -49.49 56.42 -53.24
C THR A 781 -49.42 57.23 -51.95
N ALA A 782 -48.63 56.77 -50.97
CA ALA A 782 -48.48 57.36 -49.64
C ALA A 782 -49.76 57.43 -48.76
N ASP A 783 -50.88 56.78 -49.13
CA ASP A 783 -51.96 56.52 -48.15
C ASP A 783 -51.60 55.31 -47.30
N TYR A 784 -50.70 55.56 -46.36
CA TYR A 784 -50.06 54.51 -45.59
C TYR A 784 -51.00 53.66 -44.74
N ASN A 785 -52.25 54.07 -44.51
CA ASN A 785 -53.15 53.30 -43.64
C ASN A 785 -53.84 52.16 -44.39
N ALA A 786 -54.17 52.34 -45.67
CA ALA A 786 -54.72 51.27 -46.50
C ALA A 786 -53.72 50.10 -46.67
N ALA A 787 -52.42 50.40 -46.66
CA ALA A 787 -51.36 49.40 -46.70
C ALA A 787 -51.25 48.55 -45.43
N ILE A 788 -51.58 49.10 -44.26
CA ILE A 788 -51.41 48.44 -42.96
C ILE A 788 -52.41 47.29 -42.81
N THR A 789 -53.70 47.60 -43.01
CA THR A 789 -54.81 46.64 -42.84
C THR A 789 -54.64 45.42 -43.75
N ALA A 790 -54.26 45.62 -45.01
CA ALA A 790 -54.05 44.53 -45.97
C ALA A 790 -52.89 43.60 -45.56
N ALA A 791 -51.86 44.13 -44.91
CA ALA A 791 -50.71 43.34 -44.47
C ALA A 791 -50.95 42.59 -43.14
N GLU A 792 -51.79 43.10 -42.23
CA GLU A 792 -52.15 42.37 -41.00
C GLU A 792 -53.08 41.17 -41.27
N ASP A 793 -53.98 41.26 -42.25
CA ASP A 793 -54.74 40.12 -42.78
C ASP A 793 -53.82 38.96 -43.21
N ALA A 794 -52.70 39.27 -43.89
CA ALA A 794 -51.74 38.27 -44.35
C ALA A 794 -51.02 37.56 -43.19
N GLN A 795 -50.69 38.29 -42.11
CA GLN A 795 -50.02 37.73 -40.94
C GLN A 795 -50.92 36.73 -40.17
N ARG A 796 -52.22 37.03 -40.05
CA ARG A 796 -53.20 36.18 -39.35
C ARG A 796 -53.37 34.80 -39.99
N ILE A 797 -53.35 34.73 -41.32
CA ILE A 797 -53.47 33.50 -42.11
C ILE A 797 -52.34 32.51 -41.81
N ILE A 798 -51.14 33.01 -41.48
CA ILE A 798 -49.94 32.18 -41.25
C ILE A 798 -49.96 31.52 -39.86
N VAL A 799 -50.43 32.23 -38.81
CA VAL A 799 -50.55 31.64 -37.46
C VAL A 799 -51.63 30.56 -37.41
N GLU A 800 -52.76 30.76 -38.10
CA GLU A 800 -53.79 29.72 -38.26
C GLU A 800 -53.30 28.48 -39.01
N ALA A 801 -52.31 28.63 -39.91
CA ALA A 801 -51.69 27.52 -40.62
C ALA A 801 -50.75 26.70 -39.72
N GLU A 802 -50.07 27.31 -38.75
CA GLU A 802 -49.20 26.56 -37.82
C GLU A 802 -49.99 25.61 -36.90
N LEU A 803 -51.05 26.08 -36.24
CA LEU A 803 -51.83 25.23 -35.34
C LEU A 803 -52.47 24.02 -36.07
N ARG A 804 -52.61 24.12 -37.40
CA ARG A 804 -52.98 23.02 -38.29
C ARG A 804 -51.78 22.15 -38.67
N SER A 805 -50.65 22.74 -39.06
CA SER A 805 -49.46 21.98 -39.46
C SER A 805 -48.83 21.21 -38.30
N ALA A 806 -48.71 21.79 -37.11
CA ALA A 806 -48.23 21.13 -35.89
C ALA A 806 -49.11 19.92 -35.52
N LYS A 807 -50.44 20.08 -35.64
CA LYS A 807 -51.40 18.97 -35.46
C LYS A 807 -51.19 17.87 -36.49
N VAL A 808 -51.00 18.20 -37.77
CA VAL A 808 -50.71 17.21 -38.82
C VAL A 808 -49.37 16.51 -38.57
N ALA A 809 -48.31 17.26 -38.27
CA ALA A 809 -46.99 16.75 -37.92
C ALA A 809 -47.05 15.80 -36.71
N ALA A 810 -47.71 16.17 -35.62
CA ALA A 810 -47.93 15.30 -34.47
C ALA A 810 -48.73 14.03 -34.83
N THR A 811 -49.78 14.09 -35.67
CA THR A 811 -50.48 12.86 -36.11
C THR A 811 -49.58 11.96 -36.98
N LYS A 812 -48.66 12.54 -37.75
CA LYS A 812 -47.70 11.80 -38.58
C LYS A 812 -46.59 11.19 -37.72
N ASN A 813 -46.03 11.95 -36.78
CA ASN A 813 -45.03 11.48 -35.83
C ASN A 813 -45.60 10.36 -34.95
N LEU A 814 -46.83 10.47 -34.44
CA LEU A 814 -47.51 9.37 -33.76
C LEU A 814 -47.67 8.12 -34.65
N LYS A 815 -48.02 8.28 -35.94
CA LYS A 815 -48.10 7.16 -36.90
C LYS A 815 -46.73 6.53 -37.20
N ILE A 816 -45.64 7.29 -37.17
CA ILE A 816 -44.28 6.80 -37.37
C ILE A 816 -43.72 6.17 -36.08
N ALA A 817 -43.95 6.78 -34.91
CA ALA A 817 -43.64 6.23 -33.60
C ALA A 817 -44.31 4.88 -33.40
N ALA A 818 -45.62 4.76 -33.70
CA ALA A 818 -46.32 3.47 -33.68
C ALA A 818 -45.66 2.42 -34.60
N LYS A 819 -45.25 2.81 -35.83
CA LYS A 819 -44.53 1.92 -36.75
C LYS A 819 -43.13 1.54 -36.23
N ARG A 820 -42.38 2.47 -35.62
CA ARG A 820 -41.05 2.22 -35.05
C ARG A 820 -41.11 1.35 -33.79
N ILE A 821 -42.09 1.59 -32.91
CA ILE A 821 -42.35 0.74 -31.74
C ILE A 821 -42.71 -0.67 -32.21
N ASN A 822 -43.63 -0.81 -33.17
CA ASN A 822 -43.97 -2.12 -33.75
C ASN A 822 -42.75 -2.80 -34.42
N LEU A 823 -41.91 -2.04 -35.14
CA LEU A 823 -40.68 -2.55 -35.77
C LEU A 823 -39.62 -2.98 -34.73
N ALA A 824 -39.48 -2.23 -33.64
CA ALA A 824 -38.61 -2.59 -32.52
C ALA A 824 -39.14 -3.83 -31.78
N GLN A 825 -40.46 -3.96 -31.63
CA GLN A 825 -41.11 -5.15 -31.06
C GLN A 825 -40.99 -6.38 -31.97
N SER A 826 -41.14 -6.24 -33.30
CA SER A 826 -40.91 -7.35 -34.25
C SER A 826 -39.42 -7.70 -34.37
N ALA A 827 -38.53 -6.71 -34.18
CA ALA A 827 -37.11 -6.92 -33.91
C ALA A 827 -36.84 -7.47 -32.49
N GLY A 828 -37.84 -7.90 -31.73
CA GLY A 828 -37.66 -8.58 -30.44
C GLY A 828 -37.07 -7.72 -29.31
N SER A 829 -37.08 -6.39 -29.42
CA SER A 829 -36.40 -5.47 -28.47
C SER A 829 -36.87 -5.61 -27.02
N ILE A 830 -38.09 -6.14 -26.81
CA ILE A 830 -38.62 -6.56 -25.50
C ILE A 830 -37.65 -7.48 -24.75
N MET A 831 -36.88 -8.33 -25.45
CA MET A 831 -35.99 -9.33 -24.85
C MET A 831 -34.58 -8.82 -24.52
N PHE A 832 -34.13 -7.69 -25.10
CA PHE A 832 -32.74 -7.20 -24.92
C PHE A 832 -32.63 -5.71 -24.56
N ALA A 833 -33.58 -4.88 -24.99
CA ALA A 833 -33.69 -3.45 -24.66
C ALA A 833 -35.07 -3.11 -24.01
N PRO A 834 -35.50 -3.83 -22.95
CA PRO A 834 -36.83 -3.67 -22.35
C PRO A 834 -37.09 -2.27 -21.78
N ALA A 835 -36.07 -1.60 -21.23
CA ALA A 835 -36.22 -0.25 -20.67
C ALA A 835 -36.52 0.78 -21.77
N GLN A 836 -35.72 0.77 -22.84
CA GLN A 836 -35.82 1.70 -23.97
C GLN A 836 -37.14 1.56 -24.72
N ILE A 837 -37.64 0.32 -24.91
CA ILE A 837 -38.94 0.12 -25.56
C ILE A 837 -40.12 0.50 -24.65
N SER A 838 -40.00 0.33 -23.33
CA SER A 838 -41.00 0.83 -22.36
C SER A 838 -41.04 2.35 -22.31
N GLU A 839 -39.88 3.01 -22.33
CA GLU A 839 -39.77 4.47 -22.43
C GLU A 839 -40.42 5.01 -23.71
N ALA A 840 -40.13 4.39 -24.87
CA ALA A 840 -40.76 4.74 -26.14
C ALA A 840 -42.29 4.62 -26.12
N ILE A 841 -42.83 3.57 -25.48
CA ILE A 841 -44.28 3.38 -25.31
C ILE A 841 -44.87 4.47 -24.39
N ASN A 842 -44.22 4.77 -23.26
CA ASN A 842 -44.68 5.80 -22.33
C ASN A 842 -44.74 7.18 -22.99
N LEU A 843 -43.70 7.56 -23.74
CA LEU A 843 -43.64 8.83 -24.49
C LEU A 843 -44.71 8.88 -25.60
N PHE A 844 -44.95 7.76 -26.28
CA PHE A 844 -46.00 7.64 -27.29
C PHE A 844 -47.41 7.81 -26.72
N ASP A 845 -47.70 7.27 -25.54
CA ASP A 845 -48.99 7.44 -24.86
C ASP A 845 -49.14 8.84 -24.23
N GLN A 846 -48.07 9.45 -23.71
CA GLN A 846 -48.07 10.86 -23.32
C GLN A 846 -48.40 11.77 -24.51
N ALA A 847 -47.77 11.55 -25.68
CA ALA A 847 -48.03 12.30 -26.91
C ALA A 847 -49.48 12.18 -27.40
N LYS A 848 -50.14 11.02 -27.23
CA LYS A 848 -51.59 10.89 -27.43
C LYS A 848 -52.38 11.75 -26.44
N GLY A 849 -52.00 11.73 -25.16
CA GLY A 849 -52.65 12.51 -24.10
C GLY A 849 -52.53 14.03 -24.29
N PHE A 850 -51.44 14.53 -24.87
CA PHE A 850 -51.31 15.91 -25.33
C PHE A 850 -52.24 16.19 -26.52
N MET A 851 -52.21 15.33 -27.55
CA MET A 851 -53.06 15.47 -28.74
C MET A 851 -54.58 15.43 -28.44
N GLN A 852 -55.00 14.69 -27.41
CA GLN A 852 -56.40 14.66 -26.96
C GLN A 852 -56.83 15.95 -26.24
N ARG A 853 -55.91 16.66 -25.57
CA ARG A 853 -56.17 17.94 -24.89
C ARG A 853 -56.11 19.15 -25.82
N GLY A 854 -55.51 19.01 -27.00
CA GLY A 854 -55.29 20.11 -27.95
C GLY A 854 -53.89 20.74 -27.88
N GLU A 855 -53.04 20.21 -27.01
CA GLU A 855 -51.64 20.59 -26.80
C GLU A 855 -50.79 20.00 -27.95
N TYR A 856 -50.89 20.61 -29.14
CA TYR A 856 -50.37 20.03 -30.40
C TYR A 856 -48.85 20.18 -30.58
N LEU A 857 -48.20 21.12 -29.90
CA LEU A 857 -46.74 21.30 -29.94
C LEU A 857 -46.06 20.30 -29.01
N GLU A 858 -46.58 20.16 -27.80
CA GLU A 858 -46.19 19.16 -26.80
C GLU A 858 -46.38 17.73 -27.35
N ALA A 859 -47.47 17.49 -28.08
CA ALA A 859 -47.70 16.24 -28.79
C ALA A 859 -46.68 15.97 -29.92
N ARG A 860 -46.17 17.00 -30.62
CA ARG A 860 -45.12 16.87 -31.64
C ARG A 860 -43.82 16.42 -30.99
N ASP A 861 -43.41 17.08 -29.92
CA ASP A 861 -42.09 16.89 -29.31
C ASP A 861 -42.01 15.56 -28.53
N ALA A 862 -43.05 15.21 -27.77
CA ALA A 862 -43.13 13.91 -27.09
C ALA A 862 -43.20 12.74 -28.10
N SER A 863 -43.83 12.92 -29.26
CA SER A 863 -43.83 11.89 -30.32
C SER A 863 -42.52 11.82 -31.11
N GLU A 864 -41.73 12.91 -31.19
CA GLU A 864 -40.35 12.86 -31.70
C GLU A 864 -39.43 12.07 -30.75
N GLN A 865 -39.51 12.32 -29.44
CA GLN A 865 -38.77 11.56 -28.43
C GLN A 865 -39.14 10.07 -28.45
N ALA A 866 -40.43 9.73 -28.56
CA ALA A 866 -40.88 8.35 -28.75
C ALA A 866 -40.31 7.67 -30.01
N MET A 867 -40.17 8.43 -31.12
CA MET A 867 -39.53 7.92 -32.34
C MET A 867 -38.02 7.66 -32.15
N ILE A 868 -37.33 8.38 -31.28
CA ILE A 868 -35.90 8.20 -30.99
C ILE A 868 -35.70 7.00 -30.05
N ALA A 869 -36.41 6.93 -28.93
CA ALA A 869 -36.31 5.82 -27.98
C ALA A 869 -36.65 4.46 -28.61
N ALA A 870 -37.63 4.42 -29.53
CA ALA A 870 -37.94 3.21 -30.31
C ALA A 870 -36.81 2.81 -31.29
N GLU A 871 -36.07 3.79 -31.82
CA GLU A 871 -34.95 3.58 -32.73
C GLU A 871 -33.72 3.04 -31.99
N ASP A 872 -33.39 3.61 -30.83
CA ASP A 872 -32.31 3.13 -29.96
C ASP A 872 -32.62 1.73 -29.38
N ALA A 873 -33.90 1.43 -29.07
CA ALA A 873 -34.32 0.09 -28.70
C ALA A 873 -34.08 -0.92 -29.84
N ARG A 874 -34.47 -0.57 -31.07
CA ARG A 874 -34.27 -1.39 -32.29
C ARG A 874 -32.79 -1.67 -32.56
N LEU A 875 -31.95 -0.65 -32.44
CA LEU A 875 -30.52 -0.70 -32.78
C LEU A 875 -29.60 -1.06 -31.61
N TYR A 876 -30.12 -1.38 -30.42
CA TYR A 876 -29.36 -1.66 -29.21
C TYR A 876 -28.15 -2.60 -29.41
N ASN A 877 -28.34 -3.74 -30.08
CA ASN A 877 -27.26 -4.69 -30.33
C ASN A 877 -26.24 -4.19 -31.38
N VAL A 878 -26.67 -3.41 -32.38
CA VAL A 878 -25.79 -2.77 -33.37
C VAL A 878 -24.90 -1.72 -32.68
N ASN A 879 -25.50 -0.90 -31.82
CA ASN A 879 -24.77 0.08 -31.01
C ASN A 879 -23.79 -0.60 -30.05
N LYS A 880 -24.21 -1.66 -29.34
CA LYS A 880 -23.33 -2.45 -28.48
C LYS A 880 -22.13 -3.07 -29.23
N ALA A 881 -22.32 -3.53 -30.47
CA ALA A 881 -21.23 -4.04 -31.31
C ALA A 881 -20.21 -2.95 -31.64
N ARG A 882 -20.70 -1.74 -32.01
CA ARG A 882 -19.86 -0.56 -32.26
C ARG A 882 -19.10 -0.10 -31.01
N ASP A 883 -19.77 -0.07 -29.85
CA ASP A 883 -19.16 0.29 -28.57
C ASP A 883 -18.02 -0.70 -28.20
N LEU A 884 -18.24 -2.01 -28.33
CA LEU A 884 -17.22 -3.05 -28.11
C LEU A 884 -16.04 -2.96 -29.11
N ALA A 885 -16.33 -2.70 -30.38
CA ALA A 885 -15.29 -2.47 -31.40
C ALA A 885 -14.43 -1.23 -31.04
N SER A 886 -15.07 -0.15 -30.58
CA SER A 886 -14.37 1.06 -30.12
C SER A 886 -13.48 0.80 -28.90
N LEU A 887 -13.87 -0.12 -28.00
CA LEU A 887 -13.07 -0.52 -26.85
C LEU A 887 -11.90 -1.42 -27.27
N SER A 888 -12.10 -2.35 -28.21
CA SER A 888 -11.02 -3.14 -28.81
C SER A 888 -9.95 -2.26 -29.46
N LEU A 889 -10.35 -1.19 -30.16
CA LEU A 889 -9.41 -0.22 -30.75
C LEU A 889 -8.50 0.47 -29.71
N ARG A 890 -8.97 0.68 -28.47
CA ARG A 890 -8.13 1.23 -27.38
C ARG A 890 -7.00 0.26 -27.00
N TYR A 891 -7.31 -1.04 -26.93
CA TYR A 891 -6.33 -2.12 -26.68
C TYR A 891 -5.58 -2.55 -27.95
N SER A 892 -5.24 -1.60 -28.83
CA SER A 892 -4.55 -1.88 -30.10
C SER A 892 -5.23 -2.95 -30.98
N GLY A 893 -6.56 -3.08 -30.94
CA GLY A 893 -7.31 -4.07 -31.73
C GLY A 893 -7.07 -4.01 -33.24
N TRP A 894 -6.63 -2.86 -33.77
CA TRP A 894 -6.19 -2.73 -35.16
C TRP A 894 -4.86 -3.46 -35.47
N LYS A 895 -3.99 -3.69 -34.47
CA LYS A 895 -2.84 -4.59 -34.60
C LYS A 895 -3.26 -6.06 -34.45
N ALA A 896 -4.10 -6.35 -33.45
CA ALA A 896 -4.34 -7.70 -32.94
C ALA A 896 -5.47 -8.47 -33.65
N ALA A 897 -6.53 -7.76 -34.06
CA ALA A 897 -7.82 -8.36 -34.43
C ALA A 897 -8.53 -7.64 -35.61
N HIS A 898 -7.81 -6.80 -36.37
CA HIS A 898 -8.36 -5.97 -37.45
C HIS A 898 -9.35 -6.68 -38.40
N PRO A 899 -9.10 -7.91 -38.90
CA PRO A 899 -10.09 -8.61 -39.74
C PRO A 899 -11.44 -8.83 -39.04
N MET A 900 -11.43 -9.15 -37.75
CA MET A 900 -12.64 -9.40 -36.96
C MET A 900 -13.37 -8.10 -36.57
N LEU A 901 -12.65 -6.98 -36.44
CA LEU A 901 -13.26 -5.65 -36.30
C LEU A 901 -13.98 -5.24 -37.60
N VAL A 902 -13.34 -5.41 -38.75
CA VAL A 902 -13.96 -5.15 -40.06
C VAL A 902 -15.15 -6.07 -40.30
N GLU A 903 -15.07 -7.35 -39.92
CA GLU A 903 -16.20 -8.28 -39.99
C GLU A 903 -17.34 -7.88 -39.05
N ALA A 904 -17.04 -7.44 -37.82
CA ALA A 904 -18.03 -6.96 -36.87
C ALA A 904 -18.73 -5.68 -37.35
N GLU A 905 -17.99 -4.70 -37.89
CA GLU A 905 -18.57 -3.46 -38.43
C GLU A 905 -19.42 -3.70 -39.68
N ASN A 906 -18.95 -4.55 -40.61
CA ASN A 906 -19.72 -4.94 -41.79
C ASN A 906 -21.01 -5.69 -41.40
N THR A 907 -20.93 -6.59 -40.42
CA THR A 907 -22.09 -7.33 -39.91
C THR A 907 -23.06 -6.41 -39.16
N ALA A 908 -22.56 -5.43 -38.40
CA ALA A 908 -23.37 -4.40 -37.74
C ALA A 908 -24.09 -3.49 -38.75
N ALA A 909 -23.43 -3.10 -39.84
CA ALA A 909 -24.04 -2.33 -40.93
C ALA A 909 -25.11 -3.14 -41.70
N GLY A 910 -24.84 -4.42 -41.99
CA GLY A 910 -25.82 -5.32 -42.60
C GLY A 910 -27.04 -5.57 -41.68
N ALA A 911 -26.80 -5.74 -40.38
CA ALA A 911 -27.85 -5.85 -39.37
C ALA A 911 -28.74 -4.59 -39.33
N GLU A 912 -28.15 -3.39 -39.30
CA GLU A 912 -28.88 -2.12 -39.33
C GLU A 912 -29.79 -1.99 -40.55
N GLN A 913 -29.36 -2.46 -41.72
CA GLN A 913 -30.18 -2.53 -42.94
C GLN A 913 -31.34 -3.54 -42.81
N LEU A 914 -31.07 -4.79 -42.39
CA LEU A 914 -32.08 -5.85 -42.24
C LEU A 914 -33.13 -5.51 -41.18
N LEU A 915 -32.74 -4.78 -40.13
CA LEU A 915 -33.64 -4.32 -39.07
C LEU A 915 -34.63 -3.22 -39.52
N ASN A 916 -34.51 -2.67 -40.73
CA ASN A 916 -35.41 -1.61 -41.22
C ASN A 916 -36.75 -2.14 -41.75
N ASN A 917 -36.89 -3.46 -41.95
CA ASN A 917 -38.09 -4.12 -42.47
C ASN A 917 -38.59 -5.16 -41.43
N PRO A 918 -39.88 -5.17 -41.04
CA PRO A 918 -40.41 -6.13 -40.06
C PRO A 918 -40.14 -7.59 -40.40
N ASP A 919 -40.25 -7.96 -41.69
CA ASP A 919 -40.13 -9.36 -42.13
C ASP A 919 -38.70 -9.91 -42.01
N THR A 920 -37.69 -9.04 -42.11
CA THR A 920 -36.26 -9.39 -41.93
C THR A 920 -35.72 -9.01 -40.55
N ALA A 921 -36.53 -8.43 -39.67
CA ALA A 921 -36.07 -7.88 -38.39
C ALA A 921 -35.48 -8.93 -37.44
N LEU A 922 -35.98 -10.18 -37.48
CA LEU A 922 -35.41 -11.29 -36.69
C LEU A 922 -34.01 -11.67 -37.19
N GLN A 923 -33.83 -11.82 -38.51
CA GLN A 923 -32.52 -12.07 -39.13
C GLN A 923 -31.55 -10.91 -38.86
N GLY A 924 -32.03 -9.67 -38.93
CA GLY A 924 -31.26 -8.48 -38.56
C GLY A 924 -30.77 -8.51 -37.11
N GLN A 925 -31.55 -9.01 -36.16
CA GLN A 925 -31.07 -9.21 -34.78
C GLN A 925 -30.09 -10.38 -34.63
N GLU A 926 -30.20 -11.43 -35.42
CA GLU A 926 -29.22 -12.52 -35.42
C GLU A 926 -27.87 -12.02 -35.94
N CYS A 927 -27.87 -11.25 -37.03
CA CYS A 927 -26.68 -10.51 -37.48
C CYS A 927 -26.18 -9.51 -36.41
N ALA A 928 -27.05 -8.76 -35.74
CA ALA A 928 -26.61 -7.84 -34.68
C ALA A 928 -25.96 -8.57 -33.49
N LYS A 929 -26.48 -9.73 -33.08
CA LYS A 929 -25.86 -10.60 -32.06
C LYS A 929 -24.53 -11.17 -32.53
N GLN A 930 -24.43 -11.57 -33.80
CA GLN A 930 -23.17 -12.02 -34.40
C GLN A 930 -22.13 -10.89 -34.42
N ALA A 931 -22.52 -9.65 -34.74
CA ALA A 931 -21.64 -8.49 -34.68
C ALA A 931 -21.15 -8.20 -33.25
N VAL A 932 -22.02 -8.30 -32.24
CA VAL A 932 -21.62 -8.22 -30.81
C VAL A 932 -20.62 -9.33 -30.45
N CYS A 933 -20.83 -10.56 -30.94
CA CYS A 933 -19.93 -11.68 -30.71
C CYS A 933 -18.55 -11.46 -31.34
N LEU A 934 -18.50 -11.05 -32.62
CA LEU A 934 -17.26 -10.74 -33.33
C LEU A 934 -16.51 -9.57 -32.68
N ALA A 935 -17.21 -8.51 -32.28
CA ALA A 935 -16.63 -7.37 -31.56
C ALA A 935 -16.06 -7.78 -30.18
N GLN A 936 -16.74 -8.67 -29.45
CA GLN A 936 -16.22 -9.23 -28.20
C GLN A 936 -14.97 -10.09 -28.44
N MET A 937 -14.98 -10.99 -29.43
CA MET A 937 -13.80 -11.80 -29.78
C MET A 937 -12.62 -10.94 -30.24
N ALA A 938 -12.89 -9.79 -30.87
CA ALA A 938 -11.87 -8.83 -31.25
C ALA A 938 -11.34 -8.02 -30.05
N LEU A 939 -12.19 -7.68 -29.07
CA LEU A 939 -11.77 -7.09 -27.79
C LEU A 939 -10.91 -8.06 -26.97
N ASP A 940 -11.33 -9.32 -26.88
CA ASP A 940 -10.63 -10.36 -26.13
C ASP A 940 -9.21 -10.57 -26.72
N LYS A 941 -9.10 -10.73 -28.05
CA LYS A 941 -7.80 -10.80 -28.74
C LYS A 941 -6.93 -9.54 -28.59
N ALA A 942 -7.55 -8.36 -28.54
CA ALA A 942 -6.84 -7.09 -28.34
C ALA A 942 -6.22 -6.99 -26.93
N ARG A 943 -6.95 -7.48 -25.92
CA ARG A 943 -6.45 -7.63 -24.54
C ARG A 943 -5.33 -8.65 -24.44
N ASP A 944 -5.50 -9.85 -25.01
CA ASP A 944 -4.46 -10.88 -25.03
C ASP A 944 -3.18 -10.39 -25.72
N PHE A 945 -3.29 -9.70 -26.85
CA PHE A 945 -2.15 -9.11 -27.55
C PHE A 945 -1.45 -8.02 -26.70
N THR A 946 -2.22 -7.10 -26.11
CA THR A 946 -1.66 -6.01 -25.30
C THR A 946 -1.04 -6.54 -24.00
N TYR A 947 -1.59 -7.61 -23.42
CA TYR A 947 -0.97 -8.34 -22.31
C TYR A 947 0.42 -8.88 -22.72
N GLN A 948 0.51 -9.57 -23.85
CA GLN A 948 1.79 -10.12 -24.33
C GLN A 948 2.79 -9.01 -24.71
N GLU A 949 2.37 -7.94 -25.39
CA GLU A 949 3.24 -6.79 -25.73
C GLU A 949 3.82 -6.12 -24.46
N ARG A 950 3.03 -6.03 -23.37
CA ARG A 950 3.50 -5.49 -22.09
C ARG A 950 4.40 -6.45 -21.31
N ILE A 951 4.04 -7.73 -21.17
CA ILE A 951 4.87 -8.69 -20.42
C ILE A 951 6.24 -8.88 -21.10
N ASP A 952 6.31 -8.88 -22.43
CA ASP A 952 7.57 -8.89 -23.19
C ASP A 952 8.42 -7.65 -22.89
N ASN A 953 7.81 -6.47 -22.83
CA ASN A 953 8.51 -5.22 -22.52
C ASN A 953 8.99 -5.18 -21.06
N ILE A 954 8.23 -5.73 -20.11
CA ILE A 954 8.65 -5.93 -18.73
C ILE A 954 9.86 -6.89 -18.67
N TYR A 955 9.83 -8.03 -19.37
CA TYR A 955 10.99 -8.92 -19.44
C TYR A 955 12.22 -8.27 -20.10
N ARG A 956 12.04 -7.40 -21.11
CA ARG A 956 13.13 -6.62 -21.72
C ARG A 956 13.71 -5.61 -20.73
N ALA A 957 12.86 -4.85 -20.02
CA ALA A 957 13.27 -3.91 -18.98
C ALA A 957 13.96 -4.61 -17.80
N LEU A 958 13.52 -5.81 -17.43
CA LEU A 958 14.14 -6.63 -16.39
C LEU A 958 15.53 -7.10 -16.82
N ASN A 959 15.66 -7.60 -18.05
CA ASN A 959 16.97 -7.92 -18.62
C ASN A 959 17.88 -6.68 -18.73
N GLN A 960 17.33 -5.47 -18.94
CA GLN A 960 18.07 -4.22 -18.90
C GLN A 960 18.52 -3.84 -17.47
N ALA A 961 17.66 -4.00 -16.45
CA ALA A 961 18.00 -3.78 -15.04
C ALA A 961 19.10 -4.74 -14.56
N LEU A 962 18.97 -6.03 -14.88
CA LEU A 962 19.98 -7.05 -14.61
C LEU A 962 21.33 -6.69 -15.28
N ARG A 963 21.29 -6.20 -16.53
CA ARG A 963 22.47 -5.68 -17.28
C ARG A 963 22.97 -4.31 -16.82
N ALA A 964 22.26 -3.64 -15.91
CA ALA A 964 22.67 -2.39 -15.26
C ALA A 964 23.23 -2.60 -13.84
N GLY A 965 23.33 -3.87 -13.39
CA GLY A 965 23.90 -4.22 -12.09
C GLY A 965 22.88 -4.44 -10.97
N ALA A 966 21.58 -4.34 -11.25
CA ALA A 966 20.53 -4.41 -10.21
C ALA A 966 20.56 -5.74 -9.42
N ASN A 967 21.04 -6.83 -10.02
CA ASN A 967 21.19 -8.14 -9.37
C ASN A 967 22.35 -8.22 -8.35
N TYR A 968 23.14 -7.15 -8.19
CA TYR A 968 24.23 -7.05 -7.21
C TYR A 968 23.93 -6.01 -6.12
N PHE A 969 23.32 -4.88 -6.50
CA PHE A 969 23.03 -3.77 -5.58
C PHE A 969 21.57 -3.78 -5.06
N ASN A 970 20.59 -4.14 -5.90
CA ASN A 970 19.15 -4.07 -5.58
C ASN A 970 18.51 -5.47 -5.51
N VAL A 971 19.24 -6.46 -5.00
CA VAL A 971 18.94 -7.91 -5.11
C VAL A 971 17.56 -8.29 -4.58
N THR A 972 17.08 -7.65 -3.50
CA THR A 972 15.79 -7.97 -2.87
C THR A 972 14.62 -7.56 -3.75
N GLU A 973 14.63 -6.33 -4.27
CA GLU A 973 13.54 -5.79 -5.11
C GLU A 973 13.49 -6.50 -6.47
N VAL A 974 14.65 -6.83 -7.05
CA VAL A 974 14.72 -7.64 -8.28
C VAL A 974 14.08 -9.02 -8.08
N LYS A 975 14.27 -9.66 -6.93
CA LYS A 975 13.61 -10.95 -6.62
C LYS A 975 12.11 -10.82 -6.40
N ALA A 976 11.67 -9.77 -5.71
CA ALA A 976 10.24 -9.48 -5.52
C ALA A 976 9.53 -9.30 -6.87
N LEU A 977 10.08 -8.44 -7.73
CA LEU A 977 9.54 -8.21 -9.08
C LEU A 977 9.51 -9.48 -9.93
N ILE A 978 10.51 -10.36 -9.86
CA ILE A 978 10.51 -11.66 -10.57
C ILE A 978 9.36 -12.56 -10.10
N ALA A 979 9.08 -12.61 -8.79
CA ALA A 979 7.97 -13.41 -8.26
C ALA A 979 6.62 -12.84 -8.69
N GLU A 980 6.44 -11.52 -8.57
CA GLU A 980 5.22 -10.79 -8.90
C GLU A 980 4.89 -10.82 -10.41
N ILE A 981 5.91 -10.82 -11.28
CA ILE A 981 5.79 -11.07 -12.72
C ILE A 981 5.28 -12.48 -13.01
N SER A 982 5.64 -13.49 -12.20
CA SER A 982 5.11 -14.85 -12.33
C SER A 982 3.66 -14.92 -11.83
N GLU A 983 3.37 -14.38 -10.66
CA GLU A 983 2.02 -14.36 -10.08
C GLU A 983 1.02 -13.63 -10.99
N THR A 984 1.40 -12.45 -11.50
CA THR A 984 0.57 -11.66 -12.45
C THR A 984 0.34 -12.40 -13.78
N ARG A 985 1.24 -13.33 -14.14
CA ARG A 985 1.09 -14.20 -15.32
C ARG A 985 0.18 -15.39 -15.04
N ASP A 986 0.27 -15.99 -13.87
CA ASP A 986 -0.53 -17.15 -13.47
C ASP A 986 -1.99 -16.75 -13.12
N GLU A 987 -2.21 -15.50 -12.69
CA GLU A 987 -3.52 -14.86 -12.58
C GLU A 987 -4.17 -14.47 -13.92
N TYR A 988 -3.44 -14.47 -15.04
CA TYR A 988 -3.93 -13.84 -16.26
C TYR A 988 -5.05 -14.64 -16.95
N PHE A 989 -6.22 -14.00 -17.08
CA PHE A 989 -7.24 -14.37 -18.04
C PHE A 989 -7.93 -13.13 -18.63
N THR A 990 -8.35 -13.22 -19.89
CA THR A 990 -8.78 -12.08 -20.74
C THR A 990 -9.95 -11.26 -20.17
N ARG A 991 -10.77 -11.85 -19.30
CA ARG A 991 -11.87 -11.15 -18.59
C ARG A 991 -11.41 -10.35 -17.38
N ASN A 992 -10.25 -10.66 -16.81
CA ASN A 992 -9.61 -9.95 -15.68
C ASN A 992 -8.48 -9.02 -16.14
N TYR A 993 -8.33 -8.83 -17.47
CA TYR A 993 -7.27 -7.99 -18.04
C TYR A 993 -7.21 -6.61 -17.37
N ASP A 994 -8.34 -5.96 -17.09
CA ASP A 994 -8.38 -4.59 -16.56
C ASP A 994 -7.78 -4.46 -15.15
N ALA A 995 -7.80 -5.52 -14.34
CA ALA A 995 -7.13 -5.57 -13.04
C ALA A 995 -5.65 -5.94 -13.16
N VAL A 996 -5.33 -6.88 -14.05
CA VAL A 996 -3.95 -7.25 -14.40
C VAL A 996 -3.20 -6.07 -15.04
N GLU A 997 -3.89 -5.21 -15.80
CA GLU A 997 -3.36 -4.00 -16.45
C GLU A 997 -2.77 -3.03 -15.42
N LEU A 998 -3.37 -2.96 -14.21
CA LEU A 998 -2.90 -2.17 -13.09
C LEU A 998 -1.67 -2.81 -12.42
N LYS A 999 -1.68 -4.12 -12.14
CA LYS A 999 -0.51 -4.85 -11.61
C LYS A 999 0.71 -4.68 -12.51
N LEU A 1000 0.54 -4.93 -13.82
CA LEU A 1000 1.60 -4.72 -14.82
C LEU A 1000 2.14 -3.28 -14.81
N ARG A 1001 1.30 -2.28 -14.52
CA ARG A 1001 1.71 -0.86 -14.50
C ARG A 1001 2.55 -0.50 -13.28
N ASP A 1002 2.27 -1.07 -12.10
CA ASP A 1002 3.16 -0.87 -10.94
C ASP A 1002 4.47 -1.66 -11.10
N ILE A 1003 4.42 -2.88 -11.64
CA ILE A 1003 5.64 -3.65 -12.00
C ILE A 1003 6.53 -2.83 -12.95
N GLU A 1004 5.97 -2.24 -14.02
CA GLU A 1004 6.70 -1.33 -14.93
C GLU A 1004 7.31 -0.13 -14.18
N ALA A 1005 6.55 0.51 -13.27
CA ALA A 1005 6.98 1.70 -12.54
C ALA A 1005 8.01 1.40 -11.43
N ARG A 1006 7.95 0.24 -10.78
CA ARG A 1006 8.96 -0.23 -9.81
C ARG A 1006 10.23 -0.67 -10.52
N LEU A 1007 10.10 -1.36 -11.65
CA LEU A 1007 11.23 -1.79 -12.46
C LEU A 1007 12.01 -0.60 -13.06
N ALA A 1008 11.31 0.46 -13.48
CA ALA A 1008 11.94 1.72 -13.86
C ALA A 1008 12.73 2.33 -12.68
N ARG A 1009 12.13 2.41 -11.48
CA ARG A 1009 12.80 2.88 -10.26
C ARG A 1009 14.03 2.03 -9.90
N VAL A 1010 14.01 0.71 -10.11
CA VAL A 1010 15.18 -0.16 -9.89
C VAL A 1010 16.33 0.18 -10.84
N ILE A 1011 16.04 0.46 -12.12
CA ILE A 1011 17.05 0.88 -13.10
C ILE A 1011 17.69 2.22 -12.69
N GLU A 1012 16.87 3.17 -12.23
CA GLU A 1012 17.31 4.51 -11.81
C GLU A 1012 18.08 4.52 -10.48
N THR A 1013 17.69 3.67 -9.52
CA THR A 1013 18.31 3.63 -8.17
C THR A 1013 19.55 2.74 -8.07
N THR A 1014 19.78 1.81 -8.99
CA THR A 1014 20.96 0.92 -8.95
C THR A 1014 22.30 1.67 -8.85
N PRO A 1015 22.55 2.79 -9.56
CA PRO A 1015 23.73 3.62 -9.35
C PRO A 1015 23.75 4.35 -7.99
N LEU A 1016 22.60 4.88 -7.55
CA LEU A 1016 22.48 5.62 -6.28
C LEU A 1016 22.82 4.73 -5.07
N VAL A 1017 22.45 3.44 -5.10
CA VAL A 1017 22.79 2.49 -4.04
C VAL A 1017 24.31 2.26 -3.95
N LEU A 1018 25.04 2.22 -5.08
CA LEU A 1018 26.51 2.19 -5.05
C LEU A 1018 27.08 3.50 -4.47
N GLU A 1019 26.55 4.66 -4.88
CA GLU A 1019 27.02 5.96 -4.38
C GLU A 1019 26.78 6.12 -2.87
N GLN A 1020 25.62 5.70 -2.35
CA GLN A 1020 25.32 5.69 -0.92
C GLN A 1020 26.29 4.80 -0.13
N ASN A 1021 26.49 3.53 -0.55
CA ASN A 1021 27.44 2.62 0.12
C ASN A 1021 28.87 3.17 0.10
N LEU A 1022 29.26 3.91 -0.94
CA LEU A 1022 30.56 4.57 -1.02
C LEU A 1022 30.67 5.77 -0.07
N VAL A 1023 29.60 6.55 0.12
CA VAL A 1023 29.57 7.62 1.13
C VAL A 1023 29.70 7.05 2.53
N GLU A 1024 28.89 6.04 2.89
CA GLU A 1024 28.91 5.40 4.21
C GLU A 1024 30.31 4.83 4.56
N VAL A 1025 30.98 4.16 3.61
CA VAL A 1025 32.35 3.66 3.80
C VAL A 1025 33.37 4.81 3.84
N THR A 1026 33.16 5.91 3.10
CA THR A 1026 34.05 7.09 3.15
C THR A 1026 33.97 7.76 4.52
N GLU A 1027 32.76 7.94 5.06
CA GLU A 1027 32.52 8.54 6.37
C GLU A 1027 33.10 7.67 7.49
N LYS A 1028 32.87 6.35 7.45
CA LYS A 1028 33.48 5.40 8.40
C LYS A 1028 35.01 5.41 8.33
N LEU A 1029 35.60 5.39 7.13
CA LEU A 1029 37.05 5.45 6.96
C LEU A 1029 37.63 6.78 7.47
N ASN A 1030 36.97 7.91 7.20
CA ASN A 1030 37.40 9.22 7.68
C ASN A 1030 37.39 9.29 9.21
N ALA A 1031 36.33 8.80 9.87
CA ALA A 1031 36.28 8.72 11.33
C ALA A 1031 37.43 7.89 11.92
N LEU A 1032 37.78 6.76 11.30
CA LEU A 1032 38.93 5.94 11.69
C LEU A 1032 40.28 6.66 11.46
N VAL A 1033 40.41 7.43 10.38
CA VAL A 1033 41.59 8.27 10.11
C VAL A 1033 41.74 9.38 11.15
N GLU A 1034 40.64 10.06 11.53
CA GLU A 1034 40.64 11.07 12.61
C GLU A 1034 40.99 10.45 13.98
N ALA A 1035 40.46 9.27 14.28
CA ALA A 1035 40.83 8.47 15.45
C ALA A 1035 42.30 7.96 15.41
N GLY A 1036 42.98 8.08 14.26
CA GLY A 1036 44.41 7.92 14.12
C GLY A 1036 44.87 6.67 13.36
N ALA A 1037 43.97 5.93 12.70
CA ALA A 1037 44.30 4.71 11.96
C ALA A 1037 45.46 4.90 10.96
N GLU A 1038 45.51 6.03 10.25
CA GLU A 1038 46.55 6.33 9.25
C GLU A 1038 47.98 6.39 9.83
N LYS A 1039 48.13 6.53 11.16
CA LYS A 1039 49.44 6.49 11.85
C LYS A 1039 49.96 5.08 12.14
N TYR A 1040 49.08 4.07 12.05
CA TYR A 1040 49.36 2.67 12.42
C TYR A 1040 49.09 1.68 11.27
N MET A 1041 48.17 2.03 10.36
CA MET A 1041 47.64 1.17 9.30
C MET A 1041 47.49 1.95 7.98
N ALA A 1042 48.48 2.80 7.67
CA ALA A 1042 48.48 3.64 6.46
C ALA A 1042 48.23 2.83 5.17
N GLN A 1043 48.81 1.62 5.09
CA GLN A 1043 48.68 0.77 3.91
C GLN A 1043 47.28 0.17 3.79
N GLU A 1044 46.68 -0.34 4.86
CA GLU A 1044 45.29 -0.82 4.81
C GLU A 1044 44.30 0.32 4.50
N VAL A 1045 44.52 1.52 5.05
CA VAL A 1045 43.72 2.72 4.75
C VAL A 1045 43.81 3.10 3.26
N ASP A 1046 45.00 3.07 2.66
CA ASP A 1046 45.15 3.32 1.21
C ASP A 1046 44.62 2.16 0.33
N ASP A 1047 44.66 0.91 0.81
CA ASP A 1047 44.04 -0.22 0.12
C ASP A 1047 42.49 -0.13 0.15
N VAL A 1048 41.86 0.40 1.22
CA VAL A 1048 40.42 0.75 1.22
C VAL A 1048 40.14 1.81 0.15
N LYS A 1049 40.88 2.95 0.17
CA LYS A 1049 40.74 4.02 -0.85
C LYS A 1049 40.91 3.45 -2.27
N SER A 1050 41.85 2.53 -2.48
CA SER A 1050 42.13 1.84 -3.74
C SER A 1050 40.96 0.93 -4.18
N LEU A 1051 40.38 0.14 -3.28
CA LEU A 1051 39.23 -0.73 -3.55
C LEU A 1051 37.96 0.06 -3.87
N MET A 1052 37.70 1.17 -3.18
CA MET A 1052 36.57 2.06 -3.46
C MET A 1052 36.69 2.74 -4.83
N ASN A 1053 37.89 3.23 -5.18
CA ASN A 1053 38.13 3.77 -6.51
C ASN A 1053 37.96 2.70 -7.61
N ARG A 1054 38.39 1.45 -7.35
CA ARG A 1054 38.16 0.32 -8.27
C ARG A 1054 36.67 0.00 -8.43
N SER A 1055 35.87 0.00 -7.36
CA SER A 1055 34.44 -0.32 -7.48
C SER A 1055 33.69 0.70 -8.35
N VAL A 1056 33.98 2.00 -8.24
CA VAL A 1056 33.47 3.06 -9.13
C VAL A 1056 33.93 2.84 -10.58
N ILE A 1057 35.22 2.56 -10.78
CA ILE A 1057 35.80 2.33 -12.11
C ILE A 1057 35.15 1.12 -12.79
N ASP A 1058 34.97 0.01 -12.08
CA ASP A 1058 34.41 -1.22 -12.63
C ASP A 1058 32.90 -1.13 -12.87
N PHE A 1059 32.17 -0.38 -12.04
CA PHE A 1059 30.77 -0.03 -12.30
C PHE A 1059 30.63 0.76 -13.62
N ARG A 1060 31.50 1.76 -13.84
CA ARG A 1060 31.54 2.55 -15.08
C ARG A 1060 31.93 1.71 -16.30
N LYS A 1061 32.72 0.65 -16.14
CA LYS A 1061 32.99 -0.37 -17.19
C LYS A 1061 31.84 -1.35 -17.42
N LYS A 1062 30.80 -1.36 -16.57
CA LYS A 1062 29.72 -2.34 -16.51
C LYS A 1062 30.14 -3.75 -16.04
N ASP A 1063 31.25 -3.85 -15.29
CA ASP A 1063 31.61 -5.04 -14.53
C ASP A 1063 31.08 -4.90 -13.10
N PHE A 1064 29.78 -5.14 -12.96
CA PHE A 1064 29.05 -5.01 -11.69
C PHE A 1064 29.45 -6.06 -10.66
N TYR A 1065 29.97 -7.22 -11.09
CA TYR A 1065 30.48 -8.25 -10.17
C TYR A 1065 31.79 -7.81 -9.52
N SER A 1066 32.78 -7.38 -10.32
CA SER A 1066 34.04 -6.86 -9.78
C SER A 1066 33.80 -5.58 -8.97
N SER A 1067 32.88 -4.72 -9.40
CA SER A 1067 32.47 -3.53 -8.64
C SER A 1067 31.93 -3.89 -7.24
N TYR A 1068 30.91 -4.74 -7.16
CA TYR A 1068 30.32 -5.18 -5.90
C TYR A 1068 31.34 -5.92 -5.00
N SER A 1069 32.19 -6.77 -5.60
CA SER A 1069 33.26 -7.47 -4.89
C SER A 1069 34.29 -6.49 -4.28
N ASN A 1070 34.75 -5.51 -5.06
CA ASN A 1070 35.69 -4.49 -4.60
C ASN A 1070 35.08 -3.61 -3.49
N LEU A 1071 33.82 -3.20 -3.61
CA LEU A 1071 33.10 -2.47 -2.55
C LEU A 1071 32.99 -3.31 -1.26
N LYS A 1072 32.59 -4.59 -1.37
CA LYS A 1072 32.47 -5.49 -0.22
C LYS A 1072 33.81 -5.75 0.47
N ASN A 1073 34.89 -5.81 -0.29
CA ASN A 1073 36.25 -5.92 0.26
C ASN A 1073 36.69 -4.62 0.95
N ALA A 1074 36.30 -3.45 0.43
CA ALA A 1074 36.56 -2.15 1.07
C ALA A 1074 35.82 -2.03 2.42
N ILE A 1075 34.54 -2.40 2.48
CA ILE A 1075 33.75 -2.48 3.73
C ILE A 1075 34.50 -3.35 4.75
N LYS A 1076 34.75 -4.62 4.41
CA LYS A 1076 35.39 -5.57 5.32
C LYS A 1076 36.78 -5.11 5.80
N LEU A 1077 37.58 -4.49 4.93
CA LEU A 1077 38.90 -3.97 5.31
C LEU A 1077 38.78 -2.74 6.24
N THR A 1078 37.75 -1.91 6.06
CA THR A 1078 37.40 -0.81 6.97
C THR A 1078 37.01 -1.34 8.36
N ASP A 1079 36.19 -2.39 8.42
CA ASP A 1079 35.85 -3.07 9.68
C ASP A 1079 37.10 -3.67 10.35
N THR A 1080 38.02 -4.23 9.56
CA THR A 1080 39.29 -4.79 10.06
C THR A 1080 40.24 -3.69 10.60
N ILE A 1081 40.15 -2.46 10.09
CA ILE A 1081 40.87 -1.28 10.62
C ILE A 1081 40.26 -0.84 11.95
N GLU A 1082 38.93 -0.85 12.05
CA GLU A 1082 38.21 -0.51 13.29
C GLU A 1082 38.56 -1.47 14.44
N GLU A 1083 38.45 -2.79 14.22
CA GLU A 1083 38.79 -3.81 15.23
C GLU A 1083 40.22 -3.63 15.77
N LYS A 1084 41.22 -3.52 14.88
CA LYS A 1084 42.63 -3.31 15.25
C LYS A 1084 42.90 -1.97 15.95
N LEU A 1085 42.14 -0.92 15.62
CA LEU A 1085 42.28 0.38 16.28
C LEU A 1085 41.71 0.33 17.71
N GLN A 1086 40.56 -0.33 17.90
CA GLN A 1086 39.98 -0.58 19.23
C GLN A 1086 40.92 -1.42 20.10
N GLU A 1087 41.56 -2.46 19.55
CA GLU A 1087 42.62 -3.21 20.25
C GLU A 1087 43.78 -2.33 20.73
N GLN A 1088 44.29 -1.43 19.89
CA GLN A 1088 45.37 -0.54 20.30
C GLN A 1088 44.95 0.42 21.43
N VAL A 1089 43.78 1.05 21.32
CA VAL A 1089 43.27 1.98 22.34
C VAL A 1089 43.08 1.25 23.68
N TYR A 1090 42.59 0.02 23.63
CA TYR A 1090 42.48 -0.85 24.80
C TYR A 1090 43.84 -1.20 25.41
N PHE A 1091 44.83 -1.61 24.61
CA PHE A 1091 46.17 -1.95 25.10
C PHE A 1091 46.90 -0.75 25.72
N ASP A 1092 46.77 0.44 25.14
CA ASP A 1092 47.34 1.67 25.70
C ASP A 1092 46.70 1.99 27.07
N ALA A 1093 45.38 1.87 27.20
CA ALA A 1093 44.65 2.10 28.46
C ALA A 1093 45.00 1.08 29.55
N VAL A 1094 45.09 -0.22 29.23
CA VAL A 1094 45.55 -1.26 30.17
C VAL A 1094 46.99 -0.99 30.62
N THR A 1095 47.87 -0.61 29.69
CA THR A 1095 49.27 -0.28 29.98
C THR A 1095 49.39 0.93 30.89
N GLU A 1096 48.54 1.95 30.72
CA GLU A 1096 48.50 3.10 31.64
C GLU A 1096 48.03 2.68 33.04
N LEU A 1097 46.94 1.91 33.16
CA LEU A 1097 46.44 1.43 34.44
C LEU A 1097 47.46 0.54 35.18
N LEU A 1098 48.22 -0.31 34.48
CA LEU A 1098 49.34 -1.05 35.05
C LEU A 1098 50.48 -0.13 35.51
N SER A 1099 50.78 0.93 34.76
CA SER A 1099 51.76 1.96 35.18
C SER A 1099 51.30 2.74 36.42
N GLN A 1100 49.99 2.99 36.56
CA GLN A 1100 49.42 3.62 37.76
C GLN A 1100 49.46 2.67 38.97
N LEU A 1101 49.18 1.37 38.77
CA LEU A 1101 49.30 0.35 39.81
C LEU A 1101 50.75 0.21 40.33
N ASP A 1102 51.73 0.24 39.42
CA ASP A 1102 53.16 0.26 39.77
C ASP A 1102 53.51 1.48 40.63
N LYS A 1103 53.05 2.68 40.26
CA LYS A 1103 53.30 3.90 41.03
C LYS A 1103 52.74 3.78 42.46
N ALA A 1104 51.54 3.24 42.63
CA ALA A 1104 50.95 2.98 43.94
C ALA A 1104 51.76 1.96 44.75
N MET A 1105 52.17 0.83 44.15
CA MET A 1105 53.04 -0.15 44.82
C MET A 1105 54.41 0.42 45.21
N ILE A 1106 55.00 1.28 44.38
CA ILE A 1106 56.29 1.95 44.65
C ILE A 1106 56.15 2.98 45.78
N GLN A 1107 55.01 3.69 45.88
CA GLN A 1107 54.75 4.64 46.97
C GLN A 1107 54.49 3.92 48.31
N TYR A 1108 53.86 2.74 48.28
CA TYR A 1108 53.63 1.88 49.45
C TYR A 1108 54.74 0.84 49.71
N ALA A 1109 55.85 0.90 48.96
CA ALA A 1109 56.92 -0.10 48.97
C ALA A 1109 57.54 -0.34 50.35
N THR A 1110 57.64 0.70 51.20
CA THR A 1110 58.18 0.57 52.56
C THR A 1110 57.43 -0.48 53.39
N VAL A 1111 56.13 -0.72 53.16
CA VAL A 1111 55.41 -1.82 53.81
C VAL A 1111 55.50 -3.10 52.97
N ILE A 1112 55.27 -3.02 51.66
CA ILE A 1112 55.21 -4.20 50.76
C ILE A 1112 56.50 -5.02 50.72
N ASP A 1113 57.67 -4.38 50.87
CA ASP A 1113 58.96 -5.05 50.66
C ASP A 1113 59.70 -5.41 51.98
N TYR A 1114 59.10 -5.18 53.16
CA TYR A 1114 59.56 -5.78 54.42
C TYR A 1114 59.19 -7.28 54.52
N ASP A 1115 59.97 -8.04 55.27
CA ASP A 1115 59.66 -9.43 55.64
C ASP A 1115 58.33 -9.50 56.44
N PRO A 1116 57.35 -10.34 56.04
CA PRO A 1116 56.14 -10.59 56.83
C PRO A 1116 56.42 -10.94 58.31
N ALA A 1117 57.52 -11.62 58.60
CA ALA A 1117 57.93 -11.93 59.97
C ALA A 1117 58.33 -10.67 60.78
N PHE A 1118 58.84 -9.62 60.13
CA PHE A 1118 59.12 -8.33 60.77
C PHE A 1118 57.82 -7.59 61.12
N ILE A 1119 56.82 -7.55 60.23
CA ILE A 1119 55.52 -6.93 60.53
C ILE A 1119 54.77 -7.68 61.63
N LYS A 1120 54.76 -9.03 61.61
CA LYS A 1120 54.21 -9.85 62.70
C LYS A 1120 54.91 -9.61 64.04
N LYS A 1121 56.24 -9.40 64.01
CA LYS A 1121 57.00 -9.06 65.22
C LYS A 1121 56.66 -7.66 65.73
N LEU A 1122 56.48 -6.67 64.85
CA LEU A 1122 56.00 -5.34 65.20
C LEU A 1122 54.65 -5.40 65.92
N THR A 1123 53.62 -6.04 65.34
CA THR A 1123 52.28 -6.11 65.95
C THR A 1123 52.24 -6.88 67.29
N SER A 1124 53.30 -7.63 67.64
CA SER A 1124 53.41 -8.31 68.94
C SER A 1124 53.83 -7.40 70.11
N LEU A 1125 54.34 -6.19 69.84
CA LEU A 1125 54.87 -5.24 70.83
C LEU A 1125 53.78 -4.32 71.43
N PRO A 1126 53.95 -3.78 72.66
CA PRO A 1126 52.95 -2.89 73.29
C PRO A 1126 52.61 -1.62 72.49
N ASN A 1127 53.59 -1.03 71.79
CA ASN A 1127 53.38 0.11 70.89
C ASN A 1127 53.36 -0.34 69.41
N GLY A 1128 53.13 -1.64 69.18
CA GLY A 1128 53.38 -2.33 67.91
C GLY A 1128 52.51 -1.86 66.75
N GLN A 1129 51.22 -1.69 67.00
CA GLN A 1129 50.25 -1.12 66.06
C GLN A 1129 50.70 0.26 65.55
N GLN A 1130 50.99 1.19 66.47
CA GLN A 1130 51.42 2.54 66.13
C GLN A 1130 52.78 2.55 65.41
N ALA A 1131 53.69 1.63 65.74
CA ALA A 1131 54.93 1.43 65.01
C ALA A 1131 54.73 0.84 63.59
N SER A 1132 53.75 -0.05 63.38
CA SER A 1132 53.39 -0.58 62.05
C SER A 1132 52.63 0.42 61.17
N ILE A 1133 51.88 1.35 61.76
CA ILE A 1133 51.23 2.47 61.06
C ILE A 1133 52.26 3.55 60.70
N ASN A 1134 53.18 3.86 61.62
CA ASN A 1134 54.24 4.85 61.42
C ASN A 1134 55.45 4.31 60.62
N LEU A 1135 55.31 3.16 59.94
CA LEU A 1135 56.28 2.74 58.93
C LEU A 1135 56.26 3.75 57.79
N ALA A 1136 57.39 4.43 57.57
CA ALA A 1136 57.50 5.59 56.67
C ALA A 1136 57.45 5.21 55.17
N ALA A 1137 56.28 4.80 54.70
CA ALA A 1137 55.91 4.80 53.30
C ALA A 1137 55.62 6.23 52.81
N LYS A 1138 55.61 6.44 51.48
CA LYS A 1138 55.21 7.72 50.86
C LYS A 1138 53.69 7.87 50.72
N MET A 1139 52.96 6.86 51.16
CA MET A 1139 51.53 6.65 51.03
C MET A 1139 51.09 5.79 52.22
N ASN A 1140 50.00 6.12 52.89
CA ASN A 1140 49.52 5.36 54.05
C ASN A 1140 48.57 4.21 53.62
N PRO A 1141 48.23 3.23 54.50
CA PRO A 1141 47.42 2.08 54.12
C PRO A 1141 46.01 2.40 53.58
N ASN A 1142 45.44 3.55 53.93
CA ASN A 1142 44.16 4.02 53.37
C ASN A 1142 44.37 4.57 51.95
N GLU A 1143 45.34 5.48 51.76
CA GLU A 1143 45.67 6.06 50.45
C GLU A 1143 46.05 5.00 49.42
N PHE A 1144 46.77 3.94 49.84
CA PHE A 1144 47.09 2.79 48.97
C PHE A 1144 45.84 2.01 48.57
N LYS A 1145 44.91 1.78 49.51
CA LYS A 1145 43.62 1.16 49.21
C LYS A 1145 42.77 2.00 48.28
N ASP A 1146 42.71 3.31 48.48
CA ASP A 1146 41.88 4.21 47.69
C ASP A 1146 42.42 4.31 46.25
N ALA A 1147 43.75 4.49 46.09
CA ALA A 1147 44.40 4.46 44.78
C ALA A 1147 44.20 3.15 44.02
N VAL A 1148 44.35 2.00 44.69
CA VAL A 1148 44.13 0.68 44.07
C VAL A 1148 42.64 0.41 43.80
N THR A 1149 41.73 0.99 44.59
CA THR A 1149 40.27 0.87 44.37
C THR A 1149 39.81 1.73 43.20
N ASP A 1150 40.35 2.94 43.03
CA ASP A 1150 40.11 3.78 41.86
C ASP A 1150 40.63 3.12 40.57
N ILE A 1151 41.87 2.61 40.57
CA ILE A 1151 42.42 1.81 39.46
C ILE A 1151 41.53 0.60 39.16
N TYR A 1152 40.97 -0.07 40.18
CA TYR A 1152 40.04 -1.19 40.00
C TYR A 1152 38.71 -0.77 39.36
N LEU A 1153 38.13 0.36 39.78
CA LEU A 1153 36.89 0.88 39.18
C LEU A 1153 37.12 1.28 37.73
N ARG A 1154 38.19 2.03 37.42
CA ARG A 1154 38.53 2.41 36.05
C ARG A 1154 38.87 1.20 35.16
N ALA A 1155 39.43 0.14 35.74
CA ALA A 1155 39.62 -1.13 35.02
C ALA A 1155 38.30 -1.86 34.70
N ILE A 1156 37.29 -1.84 35.58
CA ILE A 1156 35.96 -2.42 35.29
C ILE A 1156 35.24 -1.67 34.16
N HIS A 1157 35.40 -0.35 34.10
CA HIS A 1157 34.74 0.49 33.09
C HIS A 1157 35.44 0.52 31.73
N LEU A 1158 36.63 -0.09 31.61
CA LEU A 1158 37.35 -0.22 30.34
C LEU A 1158 36.78 -1.39 29.53
N LYS A 1159 35.89 -1.11 28.56
CA LYS A 1159 35.38 -2.10 27.59
C LYS A 1159 36.57 -2.78 26.86
N PRO A 1160 36.72 -4.11 26.91
CA PRO A 1160 37.64 -4.82 26.03
C PRO A 1160 37.03 -5.06 24.64
N PRO A 1161 37.83 -5.08 23.56
CA PRO A 1161 37.44 -5.68 22.29
C PRO A 1161 37.17 -7.19 22.45
N PRO A 1162 36.32 -7.82 21.62
CA PRO A 1162 35.95 -9.24 21.76
C PRO A 1162 37.16 -10.20 21.78
N ALA A 1163 38.20 -9.91 21.00
CA ALA A 1163 39.44 -10.70 20.95
C ALA A 1163 40.26 -10.66 22.27
N GLN A 1164 40.03 -9.66 23.13
CA GLN A 1164 40.84 -9.39 24.33
C GLN A 1164 40.09 -9.61 25.65
N GLU A 1165 38.83 -10.09 25.63
CA GLU A 1165 38.05 -10.36 26.84
C GLU A 1165 38.77 -11.28 27.83
N GLY A 1166 39.43 -12.34 27.35
CA GLY A 1166 40.21 -13.25 28.20
C GLY A 1166 41.38 -12.54 28.90
N THR A 1167 42.15 -11.75 28.15
CA THR A 1167 43.23 -10.89 28.67
C THR A 1167 42.69 -9.89 29.70
N HIS A 1168 41.50 -9.33 29.46
CA HIS A 1168 40.82 -8.40 30.35
C HIS A 1168 40.39 -9.06 31.68
N GLN A 1169 39.86 -10.28 31.64
CA GLN A 1169 39.47 -11.02 32.84
C GLN A 1169 40.69 -11.30 33.74
N GLU A 1170 41.84 -11.69 33.17
CA GLU A 1170 43.10 -11.84 33.90
C GLU A 1170 43.59 -10.52 34.53
N PHE A 1171 43.47 -9.41 33.79
CA PHE A 1171 43.80 -8.07 34.25
C PHE A 1171 42.92 -7.62 35.43
N LEU A 1172 41.59 -7.82 35.35
CA LEU A 1172 40.67 -7.60 36.46
C LEU A 1172 41.00 -8.47 37.67
N VAL A 1173 41.36 -9.75 37.48
CA VAL A 1173 41.79 -10.65 38.58
C VAL A 1173 43.09 -10.16 39.21
N THR A 1174 44.03 -9.65 38.42
CA THR A 1174 45.30 -9.09 38.90
C THR A 1174 45.08 -7.87 39.79
N ILE A 1175 44.21 -6.94 39.39
CA ILE A 1175 43.88 -5.78 40.23
C ILE A 1175 43.03 -6.19 41.44
N LYS A 1176 42.14 -7.19 41.33
CA LYS A 1176 41.44 -7.78 42.50
C LYS A 1176 42.42 -8.29 43.56
N PHE A 1177 43.54 -8.90 43.17
CA PHE A 1177 44.58 -9.31 44.13
C PHE A 1177 45.28 -8.11 44.79
N ALA A 1178 45.58 -7.03 44.05
CA ALA A 1178 46.11 -5.80 44.65
C ALA A 1178 45.11 -5.20 45.65
N ARG A 1179 43.84 -5.09 45.27
CA ARG A 1179 42.77 -4.50 46.10
C ARG A 1179 42.55 -5.31 47.38
N ALA A 1180 42.43 -6.63 47.28
CA ALA A 1180 42.28 -7.51 48.44
C ALA A 1180 43.48 -7.44 49.39
N ALA A 1181 44.70 -7.26 48.85
CA ALA A 1181 45.87 -7.02 49.68
C ALA A 1181 45.80 -5.66 50.39
N ALA A 1182 45.38 -4.59 49.69
CA ALA A 1182 45.21 -3.27 50.27
C ALA A 1182 44.12 -3.25 51.37
N ASP A 1183 43.00 -3.95 51.17
CA ASP A 1183 41.97 -4.19 52.19
C ASP A 1183 42.53 -4.93 53.43
N ASN A 1184 43.50 -5.82 53.26
CA ASN A 1184 44.17 -6.52 54.36
C ASN A 1184 45.27 -5.67 55.02
N PHE A 1185 45.98 -4.82 54.27
CA PHE A 1185 46.91 -3.84 54.83
C PHE A 1185 46.20 -2.73 55.60
N GLN A 1186 45.01 -2.28 55.18
CA GLN A 1186 44.19 -1.34 55.96
C GLN A 1186 43.89 -1.87 57.36
N LYS A 1187 43.75 -3.19 57.54
CA LYS A 1187 43.49 -3.79 58.87
C LYS A 1187 44.66 -3.65 59.84
N LEU A 1188 45.85 -3.21 59.42
CA LEU A 1188 46.93 -2.80 60.32
C LEU A 1188 46.47 -1.73 61.33
N TYR A 1189 45.49 -0.89 60.97
CA TYR A 1189 44.88 0.08 61.87
C TYR A 1189 44.11 -0.53 63.06
N ILE A 1190 43.71 -1.81 63.03
CA ILE A 1190 42.85 -2.46 64.05
C ILE A 1190 43.43 -3.76 64.63
N MET A 1191 44.75 -3.99 64.48
CA MET A 1191 45.42 -5.22 64.94
C MET A 1191 45.40 -5.42 66.46
N ASP A 1192 45.14 -4.37 67.24
CA ASP A 1192 44.93 -4.41 68.69
C ASP A 1192 43.59 -5.06 69.09
N GLN A 1193 42.59 -4.99 68.21
CA GLN A 1193 41.22 -5.52 68.41
C GLN A 1193 41.07 -6.97 67.94
N LEU A 1194 42.12 -7.54 67.35
CA LEU A 1194 42.13 -8.88 66.75
C LEU A 1194 43.00 -9.85 67.56
N SER A 1195 42.76 -11.16 67.45
CA SER A 1195 43.68 -12.10 68.09
C SER A 1195 45.03 -12.09 67.38
N ARG A 1196 46.11 -12.46 68.09
CA ARG A 1196 47.45 -12.60 67.51
C ARG A 1196 47.49 -13.58 66.34
N LYS A 1197 46.61 -14.59 66.32
CA LYS A 1197 46.51 -15.54 65.21
C LYS A 1197 45.91 -14.86 63.99
N ASP A 1198 44.74 -14.25 64.12
CA ASP A 1198 44.03 -13.60 63.01
C ASP A 1198 44.87 -12.46 62.43
N SER A 1199 45.59 -11.73 63.28
CA SER A 1199 46.56 -10.70 62.88
C SER A 1199 47.67 -11.25 61.98
N TYR A 1200 48.23 -12.42 62.31
CA TYR A 1200 49.25 -13.07 61.49
C TYR A 1200 48.68 -13.62 60.18
N ASP A 1201 47.48 -14.22 60.24
CA ASP A 1201 46.78 -14.78 59.08
C ASP A 1201 46.41 -13.66 58.07
N ILE A 1202 45.99 -12.47 58.53
CA ILE A 1202 45.75 -11.29 57.69
C ILE A 1202 47.05 -10.79 57.03
N ILE A 1203 48.15 -10.70 57.78
CA ILE A 1203 49.45 -10.29 57.24
C ILE A 1203 49.90 -11.27 56.15
N ASP A 1204 49.91 -12.58 56.41
CA ASP A 1204 50.28 -13.57 55.39
C ASP A 1204 49.37 -13.50 54.16
N THR A 1205 48.07 -13.26 54.36
CA THR A 1205 47.12 -13.10 53.25
C THR A 1205 47.47 -11.90 52.39
N ALA A 1206 47.78 -10.73 52.98
CA ALA A 1206 48.14 -9.51 52.24
C ALA A 1206 49.40 -9.70 51.39
N TYR A 1207 50.48 -10.23 51.97
CA TYR A 1207 51.74 -10.45 51.24
C TYR A 1207 51.61 -11.53 50.14
N ASN A 1208 50.86 -12.61 50.38
CA ASN A 1208 50.59 -13.62 49.34
C ASN A 1208 49.73 -13.05 48.20
N GLN A 1209 48.80 -12.14 48.49
CA GLN A 1209 47.99 -11.46 47.48
C GLN A 1209 48.82 -10.48 46.63
N ILE A 1210 49.70 -9.66 47.23
CA ILE A 1210 50.64 -8.84 46.45
C ILE A 1210 51.59 -9.70 45.61
N LYS A 1211 52.10 -10.82 46.15
CA LYS A 1211 53.00 -11.70 45.40
C LYS A 1211 52.31 -12.25 44.14
N ARG A 1212 51.07 -12.72 44.26
CA ARG A 1212 50.25 -13.16 43.11
C ARG A 1212 49.97 -12.02 42.12
N CYS A 1213 49.66 -10.83 42.62
CA CYS A 1213 49.46 -9.65 41.77
C CYS A 1213 50.73 -9.29 40.97
N LYS A 1214 51.90 -9.19 41.63
CA LYS A 1214 53.20 -8.93 40.99
C LYS A 1214 53.52 -9.99 39.93
N GLN A 1215 53.17 -11.27 40.16
CA GLN A 1215 53.32 -12.36 39.18
C GLN A 1215 52.38 -12.19 37.97
N MET A 1216 51.06 -12.19 38.16
CA MET A 1216 50.09 -12.11 37.06
C MET A 1216 50.24 -10.81 36.24
N ARG A 1217 50.58 -9.69 36.89
CA ARG A 1217 50.93 -8.43 36.19
C ARG A 1217 52.06 -8.63 35.18
N SER A 1218 53.07 -9.45 35.50
CA SER A 1218 54.20 -9.69 34.60
C SER A 1218 53.81 -10.61 33.44
N GLU A 1219 52.97 -11.61 33.69
CA GLU A 1219 52.41 -12.50 32.67
C GLU A 1219 51.53 -11.74 31.68
N ILE A 1220 50.65 -10.86 32.18
CA ILE A 1220 49.79 -9.99 31.37
C ILE A 1220 50.64 -8.98 30.59
N GLN A 1221 51.65 -8.37 31.20
CA GLN A 1221 52.53 -7.46 30.46
C GLN A 1221 53.30 -8.17 29.34
N ILE A 1222 53.64 -9.44 29.49
CA ILE A 1222 54.21 -10.24 28.39
C ILE A 1222 53.17 -10.50 27.29
N LYS A 1223 51.90 -10.78 27.65
CA LYS A 1223 50.79 -10.92 26.68
C LYS A 1223 50.44 -9.62 25.93
N LEU A 1224 50.67 -8.46 26.55
CA LEU A 1224 50.45 -7.13 25.97
C LEU A 1224 51.61 -6.63 25.08
N ILE A 1225 52.76 -7.32 25.07
CA ILE A 1225 53.89 -6.97 24.19
C ILE A 1225 53.70 -7.67 22.85
N ASP A 1226 53.06 -6.97 21.92
CA ASP A 1226 53.08 -7.31 20.49
C ASP A 1226 54.55 -7.31 19.99
N PRO A 1227 55.04 -8.39 19.34
CA PRO A 1227 56.38 -8.44 18.77
C PRO A 1227 56.67 -7.36 17.69
N MET A 1228 55.67 -6.62 17.18
CA MET A 1228 55.85 -5.50 16.23
C MET A 1228 55.73 -4.09 16.86
N SER A 1229 56.45 -3.87 17.96
CA SER A 1229 57.08 -2.59 18.34
C SER A 1229 56.29 -1.28 18.18
N ARG A 1230 55.74 -0.73 19.29
CA ARG A 1230 55.23 0.65 19.36
C ARG A 1230 55.98 1.44 20.44
N THR A 1231 56.29 2.72 20.16
CA THR A 1231 57.27 3.52 20.94
C THR A 1231 56.77 4.91 21.37
N LYS A 1232 55.46 5.19 21.27
CA LYS A 1232 54.86 6.45 21.73
C LYS A 1232 53.50 6.20 22.39
N LEU A 1233 53.31 6.70 23.61
CA LEU A 1233 51.99 6.79 24.24
C LEU A 1233 51.13 7.85 23.54
N ILE A 1234 49.82 7.65 23.55
CA ILE A 1234 48.79 8.67 23.30
C ILE A 1234 48.05 8.94 24.63
N GLN A 1235 47.65 10.18 24.88
CA GLN A 1235 46.79 10.51 26.03
C GLN A 1235 45.32 10.21 25.67
N ALA A 1236 44.64 9.41 26.49
CA ALA A 1236 43.36 8.78 26.16
C ALA A 1236 42.11 9.70 26.24
N GLU A 1237 42.25 11.02 26.13
CA GLU A 1237 41.19 12.00 26.43
C GLU A 1237 40.06 12.14 25.38
N LYS A 1238 40.07 11.36 24.29
CA LYS A 1238 39.17 11.60 23.14
C LYS A 1238 38.38 10.41 22.56
N ILE A 1239 38.54 9.18 23.04
CA ILE A 1239 37.90 7.98 22.44
C ILE A 1239 36.85 7.35 23.38
N VAL A 1240 36.61 7.93 24.56
CA VAL A 1240 35.72 7.35 25.60
C VAL A 1240 34.21 7.42 25.25
N ASN A 1241 33.82 8.16 24.21
CA ASN A 1241 32.42 8.37 23.81
C ASN A 1241 32.07 7.74 22.44
N TYR A 1242 32.33 6.44 22.29
CA TYR A 1242 31.61 5.51 21.39
C TYR A 1242 31.43 4.14 22.12
#